data_AF-A0A651H1Q4-F1
#
_entry.id   AF-A0A651H1Q4-F1
#
_cell.length_a   1.000
_cell.length_b   1.000
_cell.length_c   1.000
_cell.angle_alpha   90.00
_cell.angle_beta   90.00
_cell.angle_gamma   90.00
#
_symmetry.space_group_name_H-M   'P 1'
#
loop_
_entity.id
_entity.type
_entity.pdbx_description
1 polymer ?
#
loop_
_entity_poly.entity_id
_entity_poly.type
_entity_poly.pdbx_seq_one_letter_code
_entity_poly.pdbx_strand_id
1 'polypeptide(L)'
;MEQLVQQLKDGTMQLLEVPFPVLGPGMVMVRNHYSAISAGTEGKTVNDARLGYLAKARARQNEVKKVVKAARTYGLADTYKMVMNKLEAPSALGYSCAGEVIAIADDVRGFRVGDRVACAGGSAVHAEVVAVPENLCAKVPESVSLDEASMTTIAAIALQGIRLSDTQLGGNAVVIGLGLIGKMTMILLRAAGVRPIGVDIDARQVESTRALGFDHVFVREQHGIENEIIDLCEGFGTDAVLITAGTSSLDPVNLAGRVARPKGKVVIVGNVPTGFDRKDFYRKELDLRMSASYGPGRYDRAYEEEGLDYPIGYVRWTENRNMQAVLAMLASGAVDFSPLISHRFDFRDARQAYDMIVSKSEEFAGVILAYDTGKTLAQKVVRKQNTPMKSGVVVASFIGAGSFAQNFLLPNLAGLHLRHIVTARPNNARNVADKYGFAGALSSVEELLADEHCNTVFVATRHDTHAQYVLAALRAGKNVFVEKPLCLHPDELEEIARVAAQSAGRLMVGFNRRFSPVTDGLKKELKPSRPVSMHYQINAGALPADHWVHDPKTGGGRILGEACHFIDLAIFLSGSKVQSIQVTSLGTSPGVEDTAAIVLKMVNGSVAVINYFSNGHPSLPKERLEVQQDGQFWQVEDFKKLRKNGLGKPLKTWAKAQKGYGEELQAFADSIRKGEPAPISLEELYHSMWVTFKVLEELKG
;
A
#
# COMPACT_ATOMS: atom_id res chain seq x y z
N MET A 1 10.39 8.67 -17.32
CA MET A 1 10.16 9.87 -16.49
C MET A 1 11.06 9.83 -15.26
N GLU A 2 11.26 10.94 -14.57
CA GLU A 2 11.99 11.04 -13.30
C GLU A 2 11.01 11.13 -12.12
N GLN A 3 11.38 10.45 -11.03
CA GLN A 3 10.64 10.45 -9.77
C GLN A 3 11.62 10.64 -8.62
N LEU A 4 11.29 11.54 -7.70
CA LEU A 4 12.06 11.72 -6.47
C LEU A 4 11.77 10.57 -5.51
N VAL A 5 12.84 9.91 -5.07
CA VAL A 5 12.77 8.82 -4.10
C VAL A 5 13.81 8.99 -3.01
N GLN A 6 13.53 8.38 -1.87
CA GLN A 6 14.44 8.26 -0.75
C GLN A 6 14.65 6.79 -0.36
N GLN A 7 15.90 6.39 -0.12
CA GLN A 7 16.19 5.08 0.46
C GLN A 7 15.89 5.09 1.96
N LEU A 8 15.11 4.11 2.43
CA LEU A 8 14.79 3.98 3.86
C LEU A 8 15.99 3.54 4.71
N LYS A 9 17.05 3.01 4.08
CA LYS A 9 18.25 2.49 4.73
C LYS A 9 19.11 3.59 5.35
N ASP A 10 19.40 4.64 4.59
CA ASP A 10 20.34 5.71 4.94
C ASP A 10 19.75 7.12 4.73
N GLY A 11 18.55 7.22 4.14
CA GLY A 11 17.91 8.49 3.83
C GLY A 11 18.45 9.15 2.56
N THR A 12 19.26 8.46 1.75
CA THR A 12 19.78 8.96 0.48
C THR A 12 18.64 9.29 -0.47
N MET A 13 18.59 10.54 -0.93
CA MET A 13 17.61 11.04 -1.89
C MET A 13 18.21 11.05 -3.30
N GLN A 14 17.43 10.63 -4.28
CA GLN A 14 17.82 10.62 -5.68
C GLN A 14 16.61 10.81 -6.60
N LEU A 15 16.87 11.36 -7.78
CA LEU A 15 15.93 11.31 -8.90
C LEU A 15 16.15 9.97 -9.61
N LEU A 16 15.12 9.14 -9.56
CA LEU A 16 15.14 7.83 -10.19
C LEU A 16 14.37 7.89 -11.50
N GLU A 17 15.00 7.46 -12.58
CA GLU A 17 14.31 7.28 -13.85
C GLU A 17 13.42 6.02 -13.78
N VAL A 18 12.13 6.20 -13.96
CA VAL A 18 11.08 5.18 -13.83
C VAL A 18 10.17 5.19 -15.06
N PRO A 19 9.46 4.08 -15.37
CA PRO A 19 8.41 4.09 -16.38
C PRO A 19 7.24 4.99 -15.94
N PHE A 20 6.31 5.26 -16.84
CA PHE A 20 5.05 5.89 -16.46
C PHE A 20 4.28 5.00 -15.47
N PRO A 21 3.47 5.59 -14.57
CA PRO A 21 2.56 4.83 -13.75
C PRO A 21 1.52 4.11 -14.61
N VAL A 22 1.10 2.92 -14.15
CA VAL A 22 0.02 2.17 -14.79
C VAL A 22 -1.29 2.93 -14.57
N LEU A 23 -2.05 3.14 -15.66
CA LEU A 23 -3.37 3.76 -15.61
C LEU A 23 -4.43 2.68 -15.29
N GLY A 24 -4.82 2.58 -14.03
CA GLY A 24 -5.87 1.66 -13.58
C GLY A 24 -7.27 2.25 -13.67
N PRO A 25 -8.33 1.44 -13.44
CA PRO A 25 -9.71 1.94 -13.33
C PRO A 25 -9.83 3.10 -12.33
N GLY A 26 -10.70 4.07 -12.64
CA GLY A 26 -10.95 5.24 -11.79
C GLY A 26 -9.78 6.21 -11.66
N MET A 27 -8.69 6.04 -12.42
CA MET A 27 -7.50 6.89 -12.34
C MET A 27 -7.39 7.91 -13.48
N VAL A 28 -6.73 9.02 -13.14
CA VAL A 28 -6.37 10.12 -14.04
C VAL A 28 -4.84 10.22 -14.08
N MET A 29 -4.26 10.21 -15.26
CA MET A 29 -2.82 10.44 -15.45
C MET A 29 -2.55 11.93 -15.65
N VAL A 30 -1.67 12.48 -14.83
CA VAL A 30 -1.37 13.91 -14.77
C VAL A 30 0.12 14.13 -15.01
N ARG A 31 0.46 15.00 -15.94
CA ARG A 31 1.81 15.54 -16.09
C ARG A 31 1.96 16.71 -15.13
N ASN A 32 2.86 16.60 -14.16
CA ASN A 32 3.06 17.64 -13.17
C ASN A 32 3.73 18.87 -13.78
N HIS A 33 3.21 20.04 -13.42
CA HIS A 33 3.86 21.33 -13.67
C HIS A 33 4.54 21.82 -12.39
N TYR A 34 3.87 21.60 -11.26
CA TYR A 34 4.36 21.96 -9.93
C TYR A 34 3.97 20.92 -8.88
N SER A 35 4.79 20.81 -7.83
CA SER A 35 4.42 20.08 -6.62
C SER A 35 4.90 20.80 -5.38
N ALA A 36 4.15 20.70 -4.29
CA ALA A 36 4.45 21.40 -3.05
C ALA A 36 5.04 20.44 -2.03
N ILE A 37 6.18 20.82 -1.44
CA ILE A 37 6.79 20.07 -0.34
C ILE A 37 6.13 20.49 0.97
N SER A 38 5.59 19.52 1.70
CA SER A 38 5.14 19.73 3.06
C SER A 38 6.29 19.55 4.04
N ALA A 39 6.96 20.65 4.37
CA ALA A 39 8.14 20.62 5.22
C ALA A 39 7.93 19.90 6.56
N GLY A 40 6.73 20.00 7.17
CA GLY A 40 6.41 19.32 8.43
C GLY A 40 6.32 17.81 8.29
N THR A 41 5.53 17.33 7.33
CA THR A 41 5.28 15.89 7.13
C THR A 41 6.49 15.22 6.47
N GLU A 42 6.93 15.76 5.34
CA GLU A 42 7.97 15.14 4.53
C GLU A 42 9.36 15.37 5.12
N GLY A 43 9.61 16.53 5.75
CA GLY A 43 10.86 16.76 6.49
C GLY A 43 11.04 15.76 7.63
N LYS A 44 9.95 15.38 8.32
CA LYS A 44 9.98 14.30 9.31
C LYS A 44 10.28 12.94 8.66
N THR A 45 9.64 12.61 7.54
CA THR A 45 9.93 11.38 6.80
C THR A 45 11.41 11.29 6.42
N VAL A 46 11.99 12.38 5.92
CA VAL A 46 13.41 12.45 5.55
C VAL A 46 14.32 12.29 6.76
N ASN A 47 14.01 12.97 7.88
CA ASN A 47 14.77 12.84 9.12
C ASN A 47 14.72 11.41 9.69
N ASP A 48 13.54 10.80 9.73
CA ASP A 48 13.35 9.42 10.22
C ASP A 48 14.14 8.41 9.37
N ALA A 49 14.25 8.64 8.06
CA ALA A 49 15.04 7.81 7.16
C ALA A 49 16.55 7.97 7.36
N ARG A 50 17.04 9.11 7.88
CA ARG A 50 18.46 9.35 8.19
C ARG A 50 18.91 8.78 9.55
N LEU A 51 17.96 8.33 10.39
CA LEU A 51 18.27 7.73 11.69
C LEU A 51 19.08 6.42 11.56
N GLY A 52 19.99 6.17 12.49
CA GLY A 52 20.65 4.87 12.63
C GLY A 52 19.66 3.75 13.00
N TYR A 53 20.03 2.49 12.76
CA TYR A 53 19.11 1.34 12.91
C TYR A 53 18.47 1.24 14.32
N LEU A 54 19.22 1.53 15.39
CA LEU A 54 18.70 1.52 16.76
C LEU A 54 17.62 2.58 16.98
N ALA A 55 17.83 3.80 16.47
CA ALA A 55 16.84 4.87 16.55
C ALA A 55 15.60 4.57 15.71
N LYS A 56 15.77 4.01 14.49
CA LYS A 56 14.66 3.53 13.66
C LYS A 56 13.83 2.45 14.36
N ALA A 57 14.49 1.50 15.02
CA ALA A 57 13.82 0.44 15.77
C ALA A 57 12.99 1.01 16.95
N ARG A 58 13.54 2.01 17.67
CA ARG A 58 12.81 2.72 18.73
C ARG A 58 11.61 3.50 18.21
N ALA A 59 11.75 4.18 17.07
CA ALA A 59 10.68 4.94 16.43
C ALA A 59 9.58 4.04 15.83
N ARG A 60 9.90 2.78 15.48
CA ARG A 60 9.00 1.84 14.78
C ARG A 60 8.75 0.56 15.58
N GLN A 61 8.33 0.69 16.84
CA GLN A 61 8.14 -0.45 17.75
C GLN A 61 7.21 -1.53 17.19
N ASN A 62 6.15 -1.16 16.47
CA ASN A 62 5.24 -2.12 15.84
C ASN A 62 5.92 -2.93 14.73
N GLU A 63 6.82 -2.32 13.95
CA GLU A 63 7.59 -3.03 12.93
C GLU A 63 8.60 -3.98 13.58
N VAL A 64 9.20 -3.62 14.72
CA VAL A 64 10.09 -4.52 15.48
C VAL A 64 9.35 -5.79 15.91
N LYS A 65 8.11 -5.66 16.41
CA LYS A 65 7.27 -6.83 16.74
C LYS A 65 7.04 -7.74 15.52
N LYS A 66 6.81 -7.16 14.33
CA LYS A 66 6.68 -7.91 13.08
C LYS A 66 7.98 -8.64 12.70
N VAL A 67 9.14 -8.00 12.89
CA VAL A 67 10.46 -8.61 12.64
C VAL A 67 10.71 -9.79 13.58
N VAL A 68 10.41 -9.67 14.88
CA VAL A 68 10.54 -10.78 15.84
C VAL A 68 9.64 -11.95 15.44
N LYS A 69 8.40 -11.67 15.03
CA LYS A 69 7.47 -12.70 14.52
C LYS A 69 8.04 -13.38 13.27
N ALA A 70 8.52 -12.61 12.30
CA ALA A 70 9.14 -13.13 11.07
C ALA A 70 10.37 -13.99 11.37
N ALA A 71 11.24 -13.58 12.30
CA ALA A 71 12.43 -14.33 12.71
C ALA A 71 12.09 -15.72 13.25
N ARG A 72 11.00 -15.83 14.03
CA ARG A 72 10.52 -17.13 14.55
C ARG A 72 9.97 -18.01 13.43
N THR A 73 9.25 -17.43 12.47
CA THR A 73 8.63 -18.18 11.36
C THR A 73 9.64 -18.62 10.29
N TYR A 74 10.38 -17.66 9.73
CA TYR A 74 11.24 -17.85 8.56
C TYR A 74 12.71 -18.10 8.93
N GLY A 75 13.11 -17.83 10.17
CA GLY A 75 14.50 -17.87 10.62
C GLY A 75 15.20 -16.51 10.47
N LEU A 76 16.34 -16.36 11.14
CA LEU A 76 17.07 -15.08 11.24
C LEU A 76 17.59 -14.59 9.89
N ALA A 77 18.20 -15.46 9.09
CA ALA A 77 18.81 -15.07 7.82
C ALA A 77 17.77 -14.55 6.81
N ASP A 78 16.64 -15.25 6.67
CA ASP A 78 15.61 -14.88 5.70
C ASP A 78 14.82 -13.66 6.19
N THR A 79 14.64 -13.52 7.51
CA THR A 79 14.07 -12.30 8.11
C THR A 79 14.98 -11.09 7.91
N TYR A 80 16.29 -11.26 8.08
CA TYR A 80 17.26 -10.20 7.80
C TYR A 80 17.16 -9.75 6.34
N LYS A 81 17.10 -10.69 5.38
CA LYS A 81 16.89 -10.38 3.97
C LYS A 81 15.58 -9.62 3.74
N MET A 82 14.47 -10.05 4.34
CA MET A 82 13.17 -9.35 4.22
C MET A 82 13.23 -7.92 4.74
N VAL A 83 13.89 -7.70 5.89
CA VAL A 83 14.07 -6.37 6.48
C VAL A 83 14.95 -5.51 5.59
N MET A 84 16.09 -6.04 5.13
CA MET A 84 16.99 -5.30 4.23
C MET A 84 16.33 -4.98 2.90
N ASN A 85 15.57 -5.91 2.31
CA ASN A 85 14.77 -5.67 1.11
C ASN A 85 13.80 -4.50 1.30
N LYS A 86 13.15 -4.40 2.46
CA LYS A 86 12.24 -3.30 2.78
C LYS A 86 12.97 -1.97 3.03
N LEU A 87 14.17 -2.00 3.63
CA LEU A 87 14.96 -0.80 3.88
C LEU A 87 15.67 -0.28 2.62
N GLU A 88 16.05 -1.16 1.72
CA GLU A 88 16.69 -0.82 0.44
C GLU A 88 15.69 -0.39 -0.63
N ALA A 89 14.40 -0.71 -0.46
CA ALA A 89 13.37 -0.28 -1.39
C ALA A 89 13.24 1.26 -1.38
N PRO A 90 13.21 1.92 -2.55
CA PRO A 90 13.00 3.35 -2.64
C PRO A 90 11.59 3.72 -2.20
N SER A 91 11.47 4.66 -1.28
CA SER A 91 10.22 5.30 -0.89
C SER A 91 9.99 6.54 -1.75
N ALA A 92 8.79 6.70 -2.28
CA ALA A 92 8.40 7.95 -2.92
C ALA A 92 8.18 9.06 -1.87
N LEU A 93 8.34 10.31 -2.28
CA LEU A 93 8.03 11.53 -1.52
C LEU A 93 6.94 12.33 -2.25
N GLY A 94 6.31 13.27 -1.56
CA GLY A 94 5.21 14.09 -2.08
C GLY A 94 3.82 13.49 -1.91
N TYR A 95 2.84 14.38 -1.79
CA TYR A 95 1.41 14.06 -1.74
C TYR A 95 0.51 15.20 -2.28
N SER A 96 1.10 16.25 -2.86
CA SER A 96 0.40 17.45 -3.30
C SER A 96 1.07 17.99 -4.57
N CYS A 97 0.37 17.93 -5.69
CA CYS A 97 0.87 18.41 -6.97
C CYS A 97 -0.24 18.99 -7.84
N ALA A 98 0.15 19.71 -8.89
CA ALA A 98 -0.78 20.24 -9.87
C ALA A 98 -0.16 20.21 -11.28
N GLY A 99 -1.01 20.00 -12.27
CA GLY A 99 -0.57 19.79 -13.65
C GLY A 99 -1.71 19.64 -14.63
N GLU A 100 -1.42 18.99 -15.74
CA GLU A 100 -2.33 18.76 -16.86
C GLU A 100 -2.66 17.27 -17.00
N VAL A 101 -3.93 16.96 -17.21
CA VAL A 101 -4.38 15.59 -17.51
C VAL A 101 -3.89 15.17 -18.89
N ILE A 102 -3.12 14.08 -18.96
CA ILE A 102 -2.58 13.53 -20.22
C ILE A 102 -3.23 12.21 -20.65
N ALA A 103 -3.89 11.51 -19.72
CA ALA A 103 -4.69 10.32 -20.02
C ALA A 103 -5.72 10.09 -18.90
N ILE A 104 -6.81 9.39 -19.21
CA ILE A 104 -7.86 8.99 -18.26
C ILE A 104 -8.22 7.53 -18.48
N ALA A 105 -8.59 6.83 -17.41
CA ALA A 105 -9.14 5.49 -17.54
C ALA A 105 -10.53 5.51 -18.21
N ASP A 106 -10.89 4.40 -18.87
CA ASP A 106 -12.11 4.29 -19.68
C ASP A 106 -13.42 4.44 -18.89
N ASP A 107 -13.37 4.33 -17.56
CA ASP A 107 -14.48 4.46 -16.62
C ASP A 107 -14.59 5.86 -15.99
N VAL A 108 -13.56 6.70 -16.12
CA VAL A 108 -13.56 8.08 -15.59
C VAL A 108 -14.43 8.99 -16.46
N ARG A 109 -15.29 9.79 -15.82
CA ARG A 109 -16.20 10.73 -16.52
C ARG A 109 -16.00 12.19 -16.11
N GLY A 110 -15.41 12.44 -14.94
CA GLY A 110 -15.23 13.79 -14.39
C GLY A 110 -14.16 14.64 -15.09
N PHE A 111 -13.25 14.02 -15.83
CA PHE A 111 -12.04 14.67 -16.38
C PHE A 111 -11.88 14.43 -17.87
N ARG A 112 -11.10 15.29 -18.52
CA ARG A 112 -10.71 15.19 -19.93
C ARG A 112 -9.21 15.47 -20.06
N VAL A 113 -8.59 14.91 -21.09
CA VAL A 113 -7.22 15.27 -21.49
C VAL A 113 -7.16 16.79 -21.75
N GLY A 114 -6.13 17.45 -21.21
CA GLY A 114 -5.96 18.90 -21.21
C GLY A 114 -6.55 19.63 -20.00
N ASP A 115 -7.35 18.96 -19.16
CA ASP A 115 -7.84 19.58 -17.92
C ASP A 115 -6.66 19.92 -16.98
N ARG A 116 -6.69 21.11 -16.38
CA ARG A 116 -5.79 21.48 -15.29
C ARG A 116 -6.31 20.93 -13.97
N VAL A 117 -5.47 20.25 -13.21
CA VAL A 117 -5.89 19.56 -11.97
C VAL A 117 -4.89 19.72 -10.84
N ALA A 118 -5.40 19.80 -9.61
CA ALA A 118 -4.66 19.65 -8.37
C ALA A 118 -4.93 18.24 -7.82
N CYS A 119 -3.88 17.57 -7.36
CA CYS A 119 -3.91 16.16 -6.97
C CYS A 119 -3.47 15.98 -5.51
N ALA A 120 -4.06 14.99 -4.86
CA ALA A 120 -3.81 14.64 -3.46
C ALA A 120 -3.43 13.16 -3.27
N GLY A 121 -3.06 12.83 -2.02
CA GLY A 121 -2.88 11.47 -1.56
C GLY A 121 -1.53 10.84 -1.94
N GLY A 122 -1.38 9.56 -1.59
CA GLY A 122 -0.12 8.82 -1.75
C GLY A 122 0.31 8.55 -3.20
N SER A 123 -0.54 8.89 -4.17
CA SER A 123 -0.23 8.82 -5.61
C SER A 123 0.24 10.16 -6.19
N ALA A 124 -0.05 11.28 -5.53
CA ALA A 124 0.39 12.63 -5.91
C ALA A 124 1.85 12.91 -5.50
N VAL A 125 2.73 11.97 -5.85
CA VAL A 125 4.16 12.00 -5.50
C VAL A 125 4.93 13.02 -6.34
N HIS A 126 6.14 13.37 -5.89
CA HIS A 126 7.09 14.18 -6.64
C HIS A 126 7.68 13.40 -7.81
N ALA A 127 6.96 13.38 -8.93
CA ALA A 127 7.36 12.77 -10.20
C ALA A 127 6.91 13.65 -11.37
N GLU A 128 7.52 13.50 -12.55
CA GLU A 128 7.10 14.24 -13.74
C GLU A 128 5.69 13.84 -14.21
N VAL A 129 5.29 12.59 -13.98
CA VAL A 129 3.93 12.08 -14.28
C VAL A 129 3.43 11.23 -13.12
N VAL A 130 2.16 11.40 -12.75
CA VAL A 130 1.47 10.63 -11.70
C VAL A 130 0.16 10.05 -12.24
N ALA A 131 -0.30 8.93 -11.67
CA ALA A 131 -1.64 8.39 -11.91
C ALA A 131 -2.39 8.42 -10.57
N VAL A 132 -3.47 9.20 -10.51
CA VAL A 132 -4.15 9.56 -9.27
C VAL A 132 -5.63 9.19 -9.39
N PRO A 133 -6.24 8.52 -8.39
CA PRO A 133 -7.66 8.26 -8.37
C PRO A 133 -8.51 9.53 -8.54
N GLU A 134 -9.63 9.45 -9.24
CA GLU A 134 -10.42 10.63 -9.62
C GLU A 134 -10.92 11.45 -8.42
N ASN A 135 -11.26 10.79 -7.30
CA ASN A 135 -11.68 11.44 -6.07
C ASN A 135 -10.54 12.19 -5.35
N LEU A 136 -9.29 11.97 -5.75
CA LEU A 136 -8.12 12.71 -5.27
C LEU A 136 -7.68 13.81 -6.24
N CYS A 137 -8.45 14.08 -7.29
CA CYS A 137 -8.21 15.13 -8.28
C CYS A 137 -9.28 16.23 -8.19
N ALA A 138 -8.89 17.49 -8.24
CA ALA A 138 -9.81 18.63 -8.33
C ALA A 138 -9.42 19.53 -9.50
N LYS A 139 -10.40 19.94 -10.33
CA LYS A 139 -10.14 20.82 -11.48
C LYS A 139 -9.69 22.21 -11.01
N VAL A 140 -8.63 22.70 -11.63
CA VAL A 140 -8.04 24.01 -11.36
C VAL A 140 -8.61 25.01 -12.36
N PRO A 141 -9.33 26.06 -11.90
CA PRO A 141 -9.81 27.13 -12.78
C PRO A 141 -8.67 27.84 -13.50
N GLU A 142 -8.94 28.39 -14.70
CA GLU A 142 -7.92 29.06 -15.50
C GLU A 142 -7.26 30.25 -14.77
N SER A 143 -8.03 30.95 -13.95
CA SER A 143 -7.60 32.12 -13.17
C SER A 143 -6.63 31.80 -12.03
N VAL A 144 -6.54 30.55 -11.58
CA VAL A 144 -5.65 30.14 -10.49
C VAL A 144 -4.34 29.67 -11.09
N SER A 145 -3.17 30.08 -10.61
CA SER A 145 -1.89 29.56 -11.12
C SER A 145 -1.64 28.11 -10.67
N LEU A 146 -0.88 27.32 -11.45
CA LEU A 146 -0.62 25.91 -11.08
C LEU A 146 0.35 25.76 -9.90
N ASP A 147 1.21 26.75 -9.63
CA ASP A 147 2.08 26.72 -8.45
C ASP A 147 1.29 26.93 -7.15
N GLU A 148 0.33 27.86 -7.13
CA GLU A 148 -0.64 27.97 -6.02
C GLU A 148 -1.53 26.73 -5.91
N ALA A 149 -2.06 26.24 -7.04
CA ALA A 149 -2.89 25.04 -7.06
C ALA A 149 -2.15 23.80 -6.53
N SER A 150 -0.82 23.73 -6.66
CA SER A 150 -0.03 22.62 -6.12
C SER A 150 -0.04 22.56 -4.59
N MET A 151 -0.42 23.64 -3.89
CA MET A 151 -0.59 23.70 -2.44
C MET A 151 -2.02 23.37 -1.96
N THR A 152 -2.96 23.11 -2.88
CA THR A 152 -4.38 22.90 -2.57
C THR A 152 -4.62 21.82 -1.52
N THR A 153 -3.91 20.68 -1.61
CA THR A 153 -4.05 19.58 -0.65
C THR A 153 -3.61 19.99 0.76
N ILE A 154 -2.55 20.82 0.86
CA ILE A 154 -2.05 21.34 2.14
C ILE A 154 -3.06 22.35 2.72
N ALA A 155 -3.61 23.23 1.89
CA ALA A 155 -4.66 24.17 2.29
C ALA A 155 -5.97 23.45 2.70
N ALA A 156 -6.29 22.32 2.08
CA ALA A 156 -7.42 21.47 2.47
C ALA A 156 -7.26 20.89 3.89
N ILE A 157 -6.03 20.61 4.34
CA ILE A 157 -5.73 20.22 5.73
C ILE A 157 -6.07 21.37 6.70
N ALA A 158 -5.66 22.59 6.36
CA ALA A 158 -5.99 23.77 7.15
C ALA A 158 -7.52 24.00 7.21
N LEU A 159 -8.19 23.92 6.05
CA LEU A 159 -9.64 24.11 5.95
C LEU A 159 -10.42 23.05 6.75
N GLN A 160 -9.97 21.80 6.76
CA GLN A 160 -10.60 20.76 7.56
C GLN A 160 -10.51 21.07 9.07
N GLY A 161 -9.38 21.63 9.53
CA GLY A 161 -9.24 22.11 10.90
C GLY A 161 -10.26 23.19 11.25
N ILE A 162 -10.46 24.16 10.36
CA ILE A 162 -11.44 25.26 10.51
C ILE A 162 -12.88 24.72 10.52
N ARG A 163 -13.19 23.71 9.71
CA ARG A 163 -14.52 23.08 9.72
C ARG A 163 -14.81 22.41 11.05
N LEU A 164 -13.81 21.75 11.64
CA LEU A 164 -13.96 21.09 12.94
C LEU A 164 -14.03 22.06 14.11
N SER A 165 -13.61 23.32 13.97
CA SER A 165 -13.79 24.32 15.03
C SER A 165 -15.24 24.84 15.10
N ASP A 166 -16.06 24.62 14.08
CA ASP A 166 -17.40 25.20 13.92
C ASP A 166 -17.45 26.72 14.22
N THR A 167 -16.34 27.43 13.96
CA THR A 167 -16.29 28.88 14.12
C THR A 167 -17.18 29.55 13.08
N GLN A 168 -17.91 30.58 13.50
CA GLN A 168 -18.86 31.29 12.65
C GLN A 168 -18.34 32.68 12.31
N LEU A 169 -18.92 33.28 11.26
CA LEU A 169 -18.65 34.66 10.86
C LEU A 169 -18.78 35.60 12.07
N GLY A 170 -17.75 36.43 12.31
CA GLY A 170 -17.68 37.33 13.47
C GLY A 170 -17.03 36.72 14.72
N GLY A 171 -16.78 35.41 14.75
CA GLY A 171 -16.05 34.76 15.83
C GLY A 171 -14.53 35.01 15.78
N ASN A 172 -13.79 34.41 16.70
CA ASN A 172 -12.32 34.48 16.75
C ASN A 172 -11.67 33.10 16.90
N ALA A 173 -10.41 32.98 16.48
CA ALA A 173 -9.67 31.73 16.61
C ALA A 173 -8.17 31.96 16.79
N VAL A 174 -7.57 31.23 17.73
CA VAL A 174 -6.12 31.20 17.92
C VAL A 174 -5.51 30.09 17.07
N VAL A 175 -4.44 30.36 16.34
CA VAL A 175 -3.65 29.39 15.58
C VAL A 175 -2.29 29.22 16.24
N ILE A 176 -2.00 28.03 16.76
CA ILE A 176 -0.73 27.70 17.40
C ILE A 176 0.15 26.93 16.41
N GLY A 177 1.29 27.52 16.06
CA GLY A 177 2.13 27.12 14.93
C GLY A 177 1.79 27.95 13.68
N LEU A 178 2.75 28.72 13.20
CA LEU A 178 2.68 29.62 12.05
C LEU A 178 3.61 29.16 10.90
N GLY A 179 3.82 27.85 10.78
CA GLY A 179 4.35 27.25 9.55
C GLY A 179 3.35 27.36 8.38
N LEU A 180 3.59 26.66 7.28
CA LEU A 180 2.76 26.73 6.07
C LEU A 180 1.26 26.51 6.35
N ILE A 181 0.90 25.42 7.04
CA ILE A 181 -0.50 25.12 7.41
C ILE A 181 -1.08 26.20 8.32
N GLY A 182 -0.28 26.70 9.27
CA GLY A 182 -0.69 27.78 10.18
C GLY A 182 -1.02 29.07 9.43
N LYS A 183 -0.12 29.51 8.55
CA LYS A 183 -0.33 30.70 7.70
C LYS A 183 -1.55 30.55 6.77
N MET A 184 -1.73 29.39 6.15
CA MET A 184 -2.95 29.09 5.38
C MET A 184 -4.21 29.14 6.26
N THR A 185 -4.14 28.63 7.49
CA THR A 185 -5.24 28.68 8.46
C THR A 185 -5.59 30.14 8.79
N MET A 186 -4.60 31.00 9.04
CA MET A 186 -4.80 32.43 9.30
C MET A 186 -5.52 33.13 8.13
N ILE A 187 -5.08 32.88 6.89
CA ILE A 187 -5.68 33.43 5.66
C ILE A 187 -7.12 32.95 5.49
N LEU A 188 -7.36 31.64 5.64
CA LEU A 188 -8.68 31.04 5.48
C LEU A 188 -9.67 31.52 6.56
N LEU A 189 -9.23 31.69 7.81
CA LEU A 189 -10.05 32.24 8.88
C LEU A 189 -10.46 33.69 8.57
N ARG A 190 -9.51 34.54 8.15
CA ARG A 190 -9.79 35.92 7.73
C ARG A 190 -10.82 35.95 6.60
N ALA A 191 -10.67 35.09 5.59
CA ALA A 191 -11.60 34.99 4.47
C ALA A 191 -12.99 34.49 4.90
N ALA A 192 -13.06 33.65 5.94
CA ALA A 192 -14.32 33.24 6.57
C ALA A 192 -14.93 34.32 7.50
N GLY A 193 -14.28 35.48 7.63
CA GLY A 193 -14.65 36.56 8.54
C GLY A 193 -14.54 36.19 10.02
N VAL A 194 -13.66 35.24 10.34
CA VAL A 194 -13.24 34.88 11.70
C VAL A 194 -11.96 35.64 12.00
N ARG A 195 -11.87 36.32 13.15
CA ARG A 195 -10.67 37.05 13.57
C ARG A 195 -9.56 36.05 13.96
N PRO A 196 -8.46 35.97 13.21
CA PRO A 196 -7.39 35.03 13.51
C PRO A 196 -6.31 35.66 14.40
N ILE A 197 -5.83 34.90 15.38
CA ILE A 197 -4.76 35.30 16.31
C ILE A 197 -3.65 34.24 16.22
N GLY A 198 -2.42 34.64 15.91
CA GLY A 198 -1.32 33.69 15.68
C GLY A 198 -0.35 33.59 16.86
N VAL A 199 0.14 32.38 17.13
CA VAL A 199 1.21 32.14 18.11
C VAL A 199 2.24 31.17 17.54
N ASP A 200 3.52 31.53 17.57
CA ASP A 200 4.63 30.61 17.25
C ASP A 200 5.80 30.81 18.23
N ILE A 201 6.66 29.79 18.34
CA ILE A 201 7.90 29.85 19.11
C ILE A 201 9.04 30.51 18.31
N ASP A 202 8.97 30.49 16.97
CA ASP A 202 9.95 31.09 16.09
C ASP A 202 9.53 32.51 15.71
N ALA A 203 10.26 33.49 16.25
CA ALA A 203 10.00 34.91 15.98
C ALA A 203 10.03 35.26 14.48
N ARG A 204 10.76 34.50 13.66
CA ARG A 204 10.77 34.68 12.20
C ARG A 204 9.42 34.34 11.59
N GLN A 205 8.78 33.25 12.03
CA GLN A 205 7.45 32.86 11.56
C GLN A 205 6.38 33.88 11.97
N VAL A 206 6.53 34.49 13.15
CA VAL A 206 5.65 35.57 13.62
C VAL A 206 5.81 36.80 12.72
N GLU A 207 7.04 37.22 12.44
CA GLU A 207 7.30 38.39 11.59
C GLU A 207 6.86 38.18 10.14
N SER A 208 7.14 37.02 9.55
CA SER A 208 6.66 36.74 8.20
C SER A 208 5.14 36.57 8.12
N THR A 209 4.47 36.19 9.22
CA THR A 209 2.99 36.23 9.27
C THR A 209 2.48 37.66 9.40
N ARG A 210 3.17 38.54 10.15
CA ARG A 210 2.86 39.97 10.22
C ARG A 210 2.98 40.64 8.86
N ALA A 211 3.98 40.26 8.06
CA ALA A 211 4.14 40.73 6.67
C ALA A 211 2.96 40.36 5.74
N LEU A 212 2.15 39.36 6.09
CA LEU A 212 0.88 39.02 5.39
C LEU A 212 -0.31 39.90 5.87
N GLY A 213 -0.03 40.93 6.66
CA GLY A 213 -0.99 41.87 7.22
C GLY A 213 -1.74 41.37 8.46
N PHE A 214 -1.21 40.40 9.21
CA PHE A 214 -1.81 39.95 10.48
C PHE A 214 -1.14 40.64 11.67
N ASP A 215 -1.85 41.58 12.31
CA ASP A 215 -1.28 42.35 13.43
C ASP A 215 -1.31 41.59 14.77
N HIS A 216 -2.28 40.68 14.95
CA HIS A 216 -2.46 39.90 16.18
C HIS A 216 -1.66 38.60 16.13
N VAL A 217 -0.33 38.71 16.10
CA VAL A 217 0.59 37.57 16.09
C VAL A 217 1.67 37.73 17.16
N PHE A 218 1.94 36.65 17.89
CA PHE A 218 2.75 36.68 19.11
C PHE A 218 3.83 35.61 19.12
N VAL A 219 4.99 35.95 19.69
CA VAL A 219 6.02 34.97 20.03
C VAL A 219 5.63 34.32 21.35
N ARG A 220 5.69 32.98 21.44
CA ARG A 220 5.21 32.20 22.59
C ARG A 220 5.84 32.64 23.92
N GLU A 221 7.10 33.03 23.91
CA GLU A 221 7.87 33.45 25.09
C GLU A 221 7.56 34.88 25.56
N GLN A 222 6.77 35.65 24.81
CA GLN A 222 6.39 37.01 25.20
C GLN A 222 5.61 36.98 26.53
N HIS A 223 5.99 37.87 27.45
CA HIS A 223 5.39 37.93 28.77
C HIS A 223 3.94 38.45 28.69
N GLY A 224 2.99 37.71 29.27
CA GLY A 224 1.60 38.13 29.36
C GLY A 224 0.72 37.81 28.14
N ILE A 225 1.21 37.05 27.15
CA ILE A 225 0.45 36.74 25.92
C ILE A 225 -0.93 36.14 26.18
N GLU A 226 -1.11 35.36 27.26
CA GLU A 226 -2.38 34.73 27.57
C GLU A 226 -3.44 35.78 27.89
N ASN A 227 -3.08 36.80 28.67
CA ASN A 227 -3.98 37.91 28.99
C ASN A 227 -4.23 38.76 27.75
N GLU A 228 -3.21 39.02 26.93
CA GLU A 228 -3.36 39.80 25.70
C GLU A 228 -4.31 39.11 24.70
N ILE A 229 -4.20 37.79 24.53
CA ILE A 229 -5.12 36.99 23.71
C ILE A 229 -6.54 37.06 24.28
N ILE A 230 -6.68 36.93 25.61
CA ILE A 230 -7.98 37.00 26.27
C ILE A 230 -8.62 38.39 26.09
N ASP A 231 -7.84 39.47 26.21
CA ASP A 231 -8.31 40.85 26.03
C ASP A 231 -8.73 41.11 24.58
N LEU A 232 -7.99 40.59 23.59
CA LEU A 232 -8.39 40.61 22.17
C LEU A 232 -9.70 39.85 21.89
N CYS A 233 -10.07 38.95 22.80
CA CYS A 233 -11.31 38.18 22.80
C CYS A 233 -12.30 38.69 23.87
N GLU A 234 -12.28 40.00 24.15
CA GLU A 234 -13.23 40.70 25.03
C GLU A 234 -13.25 40.17 26.47
N GLY A 235 -12.16 39.57 26.93
CA GLY A 235 -12.03 39.02 28.28
C GLY A 235 -12.61 37.62 28.46
N PHE A 236 -13.27 37.04 27.44
CA PHE A 236 -13.91 35.73 27.55
C PHE A 236 -12.97 34.57 27.17
N GLY A 237 -11.91 34.86 26.41
CA GLY A 237 -11.07 33.87 25.75
C GLY A 237 -11.57 33.51 24.34
N THR A 238 -10.76 32.75 23.59
CA THR A 238 -11.03 32.48 22.17
C THR A 238 -12.12 31.43 21.94
N ASP A 239 -12.94 31.57 20.89
CA ASP A 239 -13.98 30.60 20.52
C ASP A 239 -13.37 29.24 20.15
N ALA A 240 -12.26 29.28 19.42
CA ALA A 240 -11.52 28.09 19.02
C ALA A 240 -10.00 28.28 19.08
N VAL A 241 -9.30 27.16 19.20
CA VAL A 241 -7.85 27.07 19.05
C VAL A 241 -7.51 25.98 18.04
N LEU A 242 -6.79 26.31 16.98
CA LEU A 242 -6.30 25.37 15.98
C LEU A 242 -4.79 25.17 16.17
N ILE A 243 -4.41 23.94 16.54
CA ILE A 243 -3.01 23.58 16.79
C ILE A 243 -2.45 22.99 15.50
N THR A 244 -1.64 23.75 14.77
CA THR A 244 -0.97 23.31 13.54
C THR A 244 0.52 22.98 13.76
N ALA A 245 1.04 23.23 14.97
CA ALA A 245 2.40 22.93 15.36
C ALA A 245 2.74 21.42 15.33
N GLY A 246 4.01 21.11 15.09
CA GLY A 246 4.58 19.77 15.24
C GLY A 246 5.63 19.75 16.35
N THR A 247 5.34 19.12 17.49
CA THR A 247 6.26 19.08 18.64
C THR A 247 6.00 17.88 19.55
N SER A 248 6.96 17.51 20.39
CA SER A 248 6.76 16.55 21.48
C SER A 248 6.35 17.21 22.82
N SER A 249 6.24 18.54 22.85
CA SER A 249 5.79 19.30 24.02
C SER A 249 4.28 19.30 24.16
N LEU A 250 3.79 19.30 25.40
CA LEU A 250 2.37 19.52 25.74
C LEU A 250 1.97 21.00 25.71
N ASP A 251 2.93 21.92 25.59
CA ASP A 251 2.68 23.36 25.68
C ASP A 251 1.59 23.87 24.72
N PRO A 252 1.54 23.48 23.42
CA PRO A 252 0.46 23.94 22.54
C PRO A 252 -0.94 23.55 23.02
N VAL A 253 -1.10 22.33 23.54
CA VAL A 253 -2.40 21.84 24.02
C VAL A 253 -2.79 22.53 25.34
N ASN A 254 -1.81 22.72 26.23
CA ASN A 254 -2.05 23.39 27.50
C ASN A 254 -2.30 24.90 27.32
N LEU A 255 -1.58 25.56 26.42
CA LEU A 255 -1.85 26.95 26.04
C LEU A 255 -3.26 27.08 25.49
N ALA A 256 -3.67 26.17 24.59
CA ALA A 256 -5.03 26.15 24.05
C ALA A 256 -6.09 26.10 25.17
N GLY A 257 -5.87 25.26 26.19
CA GLY A 257 -6.76 25.20 27.36
C GLY A 257 -6.84 26.52 28.13
N ARG A 258 -5.71 27.23 28.29
CA ARG A 258 -5.64 28.49 29.04
C ARG A 258 -6.30 29.66 28.31
N VAL A 259 -6.13 29.77 26.99
CA VAL A 259 -6.67 30.90 26.20
C VAL A 259 -8.10 30.69 25.70
N ALA A 260 -8.58 29.44 25.61
CA ALA A 260 -9.95 29.16 25.18
C ALA A 260 -10.99 29.67 26.19
N ARG A 261 -12.14 30.12 25.69
CA ARG A 261 -13.31 30.42 26.54
C ARG A 261 -13.98 29.16 27.07
N PRO A 262 -14.85 29.25 28.10
CA PRO A 262 -15.76 28.17 28.45
C PRO A 262 -16.54 27.66 27.23
N LYS A 263 -16.63 26.33 27.07
CA LYS A 263 -17.23 25.64 25.92
C LYS A 263 -16.55 25.92 24.57
N GLY A 264 -15.31 26.41 24.59
CA GLY A 264 -14.48 26.58 23.39
C GLY A 264 -13.99 25.25 22.83
N LYS A 265 -13.56 25.27 21.57
CA LYS A 265 -13.06 24.09 20.85
C LYS A 265 -11.56 24.15 20.63
N VAL A 266 -10.88 23.04 20.89
CA VAL A 266 -9.46 22.86 20.58
C VAL A 266 -9.34 21.81 19.48
N VAL A 267 -8.83 22.18 18.32
CA VAL A 267 -8.67 21.30 17.17
C VAL A 267 -7.19 21.01 16.95
N ILE A 268 -6.81 19.74 17.10
CA ILE A 268 -5.47 19.27 16.78
C ILE A 268 -5.39 18.96 15.28
N VAL A 269 -4.59 19.76 14.56
CA VAL A 269 -4.29 19.58 13.13
C VAL A 269 -2.86 19.06 12.94
N GLY A 270 -1.91 19.58 13.71
CA GLY A 270 -0.51 19.21 13.70
C GLY A 270 -0.20 17.98 14.56
N ASN A 271 1.08 17.60 14.58
CA ASN A 271 1.56 16.44 15.33
C ASN A 271 2.04 16.86 16.73
N VAL A 272 1.14 16.80 17.72
CA VAL A 272 1.41 17.08 19.14
C VAL A 272 1.01 15.88 20.02
N PRO A 273 1.52 15.76 21.25
CA PRO A 273 1.06 14.72 22.17
C PRO A 273 -0.42 14.91 22.53
N THR A 274 -1.14 13.82 22.80
CA THR A 274 -2.58 13.84 23.09
C THR A 274 -2.91 13.97 24.58
N GLY A 275 -1.95 14.40 25.41
CA GLY A 275 -2.18 14.71 26.83
C GLY A 275 -2.57 16.18 27.03
N PHE A 276 -3.09 16.53 28.22
CA PHE A 276 -3.37 17.91 28.61
C PHE A 276 -3.51 18.07 30.12
N ASP A 277 -3.28 19.28 30.61
CA ASP A 277 -3.53 19.67 32.00
C ASP A 277 -5.04 19.72 32.26
N ARG A 278 -5.52 18.84 33.14
CA ARG A 278 -6.96 18.67 33.38
C ARG A 278 -7.67 19.95 33.85
N LYS A 279 -6.98 20.83 34.58
CA LYS A 279 -7.58 21.99 35.26
C LYS A 279 -8.43 22.87 34.33
N ASP A 280 -7.85 23.32 33.22
CA ASP A 280 -8.53 24.24 32.30
C ASP A 280 -9.58 23.54 31.45
N PHE A 281 -9.24 22.38 30.89
CA PHE A 281 -10.16 21.57 30.09
C PHE A 281 -11.41 21.14 30.89
N TYR A 282 -11.23 20.76 32.16
CA TYR A 282 -12.34 20.37 33.02
C TYR A 282 -13.19 21.57 33.45
N ARG A 283 -12.56 22.66 33.93
CA ARG A 283 -13.29 23.82 34.45
C ARG A 283 -14.09 24.54 33.36
N LYS A 284 -13.55 24.60 32.15
CA LYS A 284 -14.15 25.29 31.00
C LYS A 284 -15.01 24.37 30.14
N GLU A 285 -15.03 23.07 30.42
CA GLU A 285 -15.72 22.06 29.62
C GLU A 285 -15.36 22.17 28.12
N LEU A 286 -14.06 22.11 27.82
CA LEU A 286 -13.55 22.28 26.45
C LEU A 286 -13.74 21.02 25.60
N ASP A 287 -14.07 21.22 24.32
CA ASP A 287 -14.12 20.18 23.30
C ASP A 287 -12.75 19.99 22.66
N LEU A 288 -12.11 18.84 22.84
CA LEU A 288 -10.88 18.49 22.13
C LEU A 288 -11.20 17.60 20.91
N ARG A 289 -10.80 18.05 19.71
CA ARG A 289 -11.07 17.39 18.43
C ARG A 289 -9.78 17.08 17.69
N MET A 290 -9.75 15.93 17.02
CA MET A 290 -8.65 15.52 16.16
C MET A 290 -9.02 15.71 14.69
N SER A 291 -8.19 16.41 13.93
CA SER A 291 -8.38 16.59 12.48
C SER A 291 -7.72 15.46 11.70
N ALA A 292 -8.52 14.72 10.93
CA ALA A 292 -8.02 13.68 10.04
C ALA A 292 -7.58 14.30 8.70
N SER A 293 -6.33 14.79 8.64
CA SER A 293 -5.71 15.31 7.42
C SER A 293 -6.61 16.33 6.69
N TYR A 294 -6.89 16.15 5.41
CA TYR A 294 -7.74 17.01 4.59
C TYR A 294 -9.22 16.57 4.52
N GLY A 295 -9.67 15.67 5.41
CA GLY A 295 -11.09 15.44 5.71
C GLY A 295 -11.63 14.03 5.44
N PRO A 296 -12.96 13.85 5.57
CA PRO A 296 -13.66 12.60 5.28
C PRO A 296 -13.33 12.04 3.89
N GLY A 297 -13.17 10.72 3.79
CA GLY A 297 -12.63 10.02 2.61
C GLY A 297 -11.18 9.57 2.83
N ARG A 298 -10.40 10.33 3.59
CA ARG A 298 -9.02 9.94 3.93
C ARG A 298 -9.00 8.63 4.70
N TYR A 299 -8.16 7.69 4.27
CA TYR A 299 -8.04 6.33 4.80
C TYR A 299 -9.25 5.43 4.55
N ASP A 300 -10.22 5.88 3.74
CA ASP A 300 -11.31 5.06 3.23
C ASP A 300 -10.98 4.60 1.81
N ARG A 301 -10.71 3.31 1.65
CA ARG A 301 -10.36 2.71 0.38
C ARG A 301 -11.49 2.83 -0.66
N ALA A 302 -12.76 2.72 -0.22
CA ALA A 302 -13.88 2.82 -1.14
C ALA A 302 -13.92 4.22 -1.78
N TYR A 303 -13.60 5.24 -1.00
CA TYR A 303 -13.52 6.61 -1.48
C TYR A 303 -12.25 6.88 -2.30
N GLU A 304 -11.07 6.59 -1.74
CA GLU A 304 -9.76 6.95 -2.32
C GLU A 304 -9.37 6.06 -3.51
N GLU A 305 -9.64 4.76 -3.47
CA GLU A 305 -9.20 3.81 -4.51
C GLU A 305 -10.35 3.38 -5.44
N GLU A 306 -11.57 3.20 -4.94
CA GLU A 306 -12.71 2.69 -5.74
C GLU A 306 -13.58 3.79 -6.36
N GLY A 307 -13.30 5.08 -6.08
CA GLY A 307 -14.05 6.19 -6.65
C GLY A 307 -15.46 6.39 -6.06
N LEU A 308 -15.80 5.71 -4.96
CA LEU A 308 -17.13 5.77 -4.36
C LEU A 308 -17.26 6.98 -3.43
N ASP A 309 -17.87 8.06 -3.94
CA ASP A 309 -18.12 9.27 -3.16
C ASP A 309 -19.26 9.07 -2.12
N TYR A 310 -19.19 9.82 -1.02
CA TYR A 310 -20.25 9.85 -0.01
C TYR A 310 -21.45 10.63 -0.52
N PRO A 311 -22.69 10.18 -0.23
CA PRO A 311 -23.86 10.95 -0.59
C PRO A 311 -23.82 12.31 0.11
N ILE A 312 -24.00 13.38 -0.68
CA ILE A 312 -23.75 14.76 -0.26
C ILE A 312 -24.57 15.21 0.97
N GLY A 313 -25.75 14.61 1.19
CA GLY A 313 -26.60 14.88 2.34
C GLY A 313 -26.07 14.33 3.68
N TYR A 314 -25.17 13.34 3.64
CA TYR A 314 -24.56 12.76 4.84
C TYR A 314 -23.18 13.33 5.12
N VAL A 315 -22.36 13.48 4.06
CA VAL A 315 -21.02 14.04 4.17
C VAL A 315 -20.88 15.19 3.18
N ARG A 316 -21.17 16.42 3.61
CA ARG A 316 -21.08 17.59 2.73
C ARG A 316 -19.66 17.86 2.24
N TRP A 317 -18.68 17.56 3.09
CA TRP A 317 -17.29 17.99 2.94
C TRP A 317 -16.36 16.79 3.01
N THR A 318 -16.02 16.27 1.84
CA THR A 318 -15.00 15.24 1.66
C THR A 318 -13.64 15.91 1.40
N GLU A 319 -12.58 15.12 1.39
CA GLU A 319 -11.25 15.56 0.98
C GLU A 319 -11.24 16.29 -0.37
N ASN A 320 -11.94 15.74 -1.38
CA ASN A 320 -12.06 16.38 -2.68
C ASN A 320 -12.78 17.72 -2.60
N ARG A 321 -13.91 17.76 -1.89
CA ARG A 321 -14.73 18.97 -1.77
C ARG A 321 -14.05 20.05 -0.91
N ASN A 322 -13.14 19.68 0.00
CA ASN A 322 -12.22 20.60 0.66
C ASN A 322 -11.26 21.23 -0.37
N MET A 323 -10.63 20.43 -1.24
CA MET A 323 -9.76 20.94 -2.31
C MET A 323 -10.50 21.86 -3.28
N GLN A 324 -11.69 21.47 -3.74
CA GLN A 324 -12.53 22.28 -4.61
C GLN A 324 -12.89 23.63 -3.97
N ALA A 325 -13.21 23.64 -2.66
CA ALA A 325 -13.51 24.88 -1.94
C ALA A 325 -12.30 25.82 -1.87
N VAL A 326 -11.09 25.29 -1.64
CA VAL A 326 -9.85 26.07 -1.68
C VAL A 326 -9.64 26.68 -3.07
N LEU A 327 -9.74 25.86 -4.13
CA LEU A 327 -9.57 26.34 -5.51
C LEU A 327 -10.60 27.41 -5.89
N ALA A 328 -11.84 27.29 -5.41
CA ALA A 328 -12.87 28.32 -5.62
C ALA A 328 -12.55 29.65 -4.90
N MET A 329 -11.99 29.60 -3.68
CA MET A 329 -11.55 30.79 -2.97
C MET A 329 -10.36 31.47 -3.65
N LEU A 330 -9.39 30.69 -4.16
CA LEU A 330 -8.30 31.23 -4.99
C LEU A 330 -8.83 31.86 -6.27
N ALA A 331 -9.73 31.18 -6.98
CA ALA A 331 -10.27 31.66 -8.25
C ALA A 331 -11.08 32.95 -8.12
N SER A 332 -11.74 33.15 -6.98
CA SER A 332 -12.50 34.38 -6.67
C SER A 332 -11.63 35.51 -6.10
N GLY A 333 -10.37 35.24 -5.76
CA GLY A 333 -9.48 36.18 -5.08
C GLY A 333 -9.80 36.40 -3.60
N ALA A 334 -10.68 35.57 -3.01
CA ALA A 334 -11.00 35.63 -1.58
C ALA A 334 -9.80 35.22 -0.70
N VAL A 335 -8.90 34.41 -1.24
CA VAL A 335 -7.59 34.08 -0.67
C VAL A 335 -6.53 34.17 -1.75
N ASP A 336 -5.31 34.50 -1.33
CA ASP A 336 -4.12 34.56 -2.18
C ASP A 336 -2.99 33.82 -1.45
N PHE A 337 -2.42 32.78 -2.07
CA PHE A 337 -1.31 32.01 -1.51
C PHE A 337 0.01 32.33 -2.18
N SER A 338 0.04 33.20 -3.19
CA SER A 338 1.28 33.62 -3.86
C SER A 338 2.34 34.15 -2.89
N PRO A 339 2.02 34.92 -1.82
CA PRO A 339 3.03 35.40 -0.87
C PRO A 339 3.58 34.29 0.05
N LEU A 340 2.90 33.14 0.13
CA LEU A 340 3.38 31.99 0.89
C LEU A 340 4.46 31.20 0.14
N ILE A 341 4.58 31.37 -1.18
CA ILE A 341 5.58 30.69 -1.99
C ILE A 341 6.94 31.35 -1.74
N SER A 342 7.64 30.85 -0.72
CA SER A 342 8.97 31.34 -0.34
C SER A 342 10.07 30.91 -1.30
N HIS A 343 9.96 29.69 -1.86
CA HIS A 343 11.01 29.11 -2.70
C HIS A 343 10.41 28.33 -3.87
N ARG A 344 11.08 28.45 -5.02
CA ARG A 344 10.84 27.62 -6.20
C ARG A 344 12.15 26.97 -6.61
N PHE A 345 12.18 25.64 -6.61
CA PHE A 345 13.32 24.86 -7.08
C PHE A 345 12.95 24.17 -8.39
N ASP A 346 13.91 24.03 -9.31
CA ASP A 346 13.79 23.06 -10.40
C ASP A 346 13.66 21.66 -9.78
N PHE A 347 12.83 20.80 -10.34
CA PHE A 347 12.66 19.43 -9.86
C PHE A 347 14.00 18.66 -9.79
N ARG A 348 14.95 18.98 -10.67
CA ARG A 348 16.31 18.42 -10.64
C ARG A 348 17.09 18.78 -9.39
N ASP A 349 16.76 19.91 -8.77
CA ASP A 349 17.36 20.43 -7.56
C ASP A 349 16.54 20.11 -6.30
N ALA A 350 15.55 19.21 -6.38
CA ALA A 350 14.69 18.87 -5.25
C ALA A 350 15.47 18.45 -4.00
N ARG A 351 16.64 17.81 -4.15
CA ARG A 351 17.52 17.47 -3.02
C ARG A 351 17.94 18.70 -2.22
N GLN A 352 18.26 19.80 -2.89
CA GLN A 352 18.66 21.06 -2.24
C GLN A 352 17.50 21.62 -1.40
N ALA A 353 16.27 21.54 -1.91
CA ALA A 353 15.07 21.95 -1.18
C ALA A 353 14.89 21.16 0.13
N TYR A 354 15.05 19.83 0.11
CA TYR A 354 14.97 19.03 1.33
C TYR A 354 16.14 19.27 2.29
N ASP A 355 17.36 19.46 1.77
CA ASP A 355 18.52 19.77 2.62
C ASP A 355 18.34 21.13 3.33
N MET A 356 17.78 22.14 2.65
CA MET A 356 17.36 23.41 3.25
C MET A 356 16.29 23.21 4.34
N ILE A 357 15.23 22.45 4.06
CA ILE A 357 14.14 22.17 5.01
C ILE A 357 14.66 21.47 6.27
N VAL A 358 15.49 20.44 6.10
CA VAL A 358 16.00 19.62 7.20
C VAL A 358 17.02 20.38 8.04
N SER A 359 17.93 21.10 7.41
CA SER A 359 18.96 21.89 8.11
C SER A 359 18.42 23.19 8.71
N LYS A 360 17.23 23.64 8.27
CA LYS A 360 16.65 24.95 8.59
C LYS A 360 17.65 26.10 8.31
N SER A 361 18.41 25.97 7.22
CA SER A 361 19.42 26.95 6.83
C SER A 361 18.83 28.32 6.50
N GLU A 362 17.60 28.34 6.01
CA GLU A 362 16.86 29.54 5.60
C GLU A 362 15.44 29.52 6.18
N GLU A 363 14.80 30.69 6.22
CA GLU A 363 13.36 30.78 6.55
C GLU A 363 12.54 30.35 5.33
N PHE A 364 11.58 29.45 5.54
CA PHE A 364 10.69 28.98 4.47
C PHE A 364 9.24 28.87 4.95
N ALA A 365 8.32 28.98 3.99
CA ALA A 365 6.90 28.68 4.14
C ALA A 365 6.47 27.64 3.11
N GLY A 366 6.04 28.08 1.92
CA GLY A 366 5.76 27.23 0.77
C GLY A 366 7.03 26.98 -0.04
N VAL A 367 7.36 25.70 -0.27
CA VAL A 367 8.49 25.28 -1.10
C VAL A 367 7.93 24.46 -2.26
N ILE A 368 8.12 24.96 -3.47
CA ILE A 368 7.54 24.39 -4.69
C ILE A 368 8.65 23.81 -5.58
N LEU A 369 8.40 22.63 -6.14
CA LEU A 369 9.20 22.02 -7.19
C LEU A 369 8.54 22.29 -8.54
N ALA A 370 9.27 22.92 -9.46
CA ALA A 370 8.84 23.21 -10.82
C ALA A 370 9.38 22.16 -11.81
N TYR A 371 8.54 21.71 -12.73
CA TYR A 371 8.88 20.66 -13.69
C TYR A 371 9.07 21.21 -15.10
N ASP A 372 9.96 20.59 -15.89
CA ASP A 372 10.14 20.91 -17.31
C ASP A 372 9.01 20.28 -18.15
N THR A 373 8.03 21.11 -18.51
CA THR A 373 6.88 20.71 -19.34
C THR A 373 7.22 20.64 -20.84
N GLY A 374 8.37 21.17 -21.26
CA GLY A 374 8.86 21.05 -22.64
C GLY A 374 9.63 19.74 -22.90
N LYS A 375 10.16 19.11 -21.85
CA LYS A 375 10.89 17.83 -21.95
C LYS A 375 10.02 16.72 -22.55
N THR A 376 10.54 16.00 -23.54
CA THR A 376 9.88 14.77 -24.01
C THR A 376 10.15 13.64 -23.01
N LEU A 377 9.10 13.00 -22.51
CA LEU A 377 9.22 11.97 -21.48
C LEU A 377 9.13 10.57 -22.07
N ALA A 378 10.08 9.71 -21.70
CA ALA A 378 9.99 8.29 -22.00
C ALA A 378 8.94 7.61 -21.09
N GLN A 379 8.02 6.89 -21.71
CA GLN A 379 6.99 6.09 -21.02
C GLN A 379 7.55 4.82 -20.36
N LYS A 380 8.72 4.36 -20.81
CA LYS A 380 9.36 3.11 -20.36
C LYS A 380 10.84 3.30 -20.05
N VAL A 381 11.39 2.35 -19.28
CA VAL A 381 12.82 2.26 -18.99
C VAL A 381 13.36 0.96 -19.57
N VAL A 382 14.25 1.05 -20.56
CA VAL A 382 14.87 -0.11 -21.21
C VAL A 382 16.38 0.02 -21.11
N ARG A 383 17.06 -1.00 -20.56
CA ARG A 383 18.49 -0.95 -20.24
C ARG A 383 19.41 -1.56 -21.30
N LYS A 384 18.93 -2.45 -22.17
CA LYS A 384 19.65 -2.98 -23.37
C LYS A 384 18.78 -3.93 -24.22
N GLN A 385 19.10 -4.02 -25.53
CA GLN A 385 18.37 -4.75 -26.59
C GLN A 385 18.76 -6.24 -26.75
N ASN A 386 17.73 -7.00 -27.14
CA ASN A 386 17.63 -8.27 -27.88
C ASN A 386 18.78 -9.30 -27.77
N THR A 387 18.57 -10.28 -26.89
CA THR A 387 19.04 -11.64 -27.17
C THR A 387 17.98 -12.31 -28.06
N PRO A 388 18.33 -12.80 -29.27
CA PRO A 388 17.41 -13.55 -30.11
C PRO A 388 16.86 -14.76 -29.35
N MET A 389 15.56 -15.05 -29.51
CA MET A 389 14.96 -16.27 -28.99
C MET A 389 15.67 -17.49 -29.59
N LYS A 390 16.36 -18.27 -28.74
CA LYS A 390 16.70 -19.65 -29.06
C LYS A 390 15.61 -20.55 -28.50
N SER A 391 15.22 -21.56 -29.28
CA SER A 391 14.37 -22.65 -28.78
C SER A 391 14.99 -23.24 -27.51
N GLY A 392 14.18 -23.51 -26.48
CA GLY A 392 14.63 -24.04 -25.20
C GLY A 392 15.13 -23.01 -24.18
N VAL A 393 14.98 -21.70 -24.41
CA VAL A 393 15.29 -20.64 -23.44
C VAL A 393 14.01 -20.06 -22.85
N VAL A 394 13.93 -19.98 -21.52
CA VAL A 394 12.80 -19.34 -20.81
C VAL A 394 13.10 -17.85 -20.66
N VAL A 395 12.33 -17.03 -21.35
CA VAL A 395 12.40 -15.56 -21.29
C VAL A 395 11.15 -15.06 -20.57
N ALA A 396 11.34 -14.62 -19.33
CA ALA A 396 10.27 -14.37 -18.37
C ALA A 396 10.05 -12.88 -18.13
N SER A 397 8.80 -12.45 -18.15
CA SER A 397 8.37 -11.14 -17.68
C SER A 397 7.46 -11.25 -16.47
N PHE A 398 7.40 -10.19 -15.65
CA PHE A 398 6.65 -10.17 -14.39
C PHE A 398 5.56 -9.10 -14.41
N ILE A 399 4.34 -9.51 -14.06
CA ILE A 399 3.23 -8.64 -13.73
C ILE A 399 3.04 -8.73 -12.21
N GLY A 400 3.32 -7.64 -11.52
CA GLY A 400 3.35 -7.62 -10.06
C GLY A 400 4.66 -8.15 -9.48
N ALA A 401 5.21 -7.42 -8.53
CA ALA A 401 6.33 -7.86 -7.71
C ALA A 401 6.19 -7.31 -6.30
N GLY A 402 5.12 -7.74 -5.63
CA GLY A 402 4.89 -7.41 -4.22
C GLY A 402 5.92 -8.10 -3.31
N SER A 403 5.72 -7.92 -2.00
CA SER A 403 6.60 -8.51 -0.98
C SER A 403 6.76 -10.02 -1.14
N PHE A 404 5.69 -10.73 -1.53
CA PHE A 404 5.76 -12.18 -1.74
C PHE A 404 6.73 -12.55 -2.87
N ALA A 405 6.53 -12.00 -4.07
CA ALA A 405 7.38 -12.28 -5.23
C ALA A 405 8.85 -11.95 -4.96
N GLN A 406 9.14 -10.80 -4.34
CA GLN A 406 10.52 -10.39 -4.01
C GLN A 406 11.20 -11.30 -2.99
N ASN A 407 10.44 -11.89 -2.06
CA ASN A 407 11.01 -12.72 -1.00
C ASN A 407 11.04 -14.22 -1.33
N PHE A 408 10.14 -14.71 -2.20
CA PHE A 408 9.97 -16.14 -2.43
C PHE A 408 10.07 -16.58 -3.90
N LEU A 409 9.76 -15.72 -4.88
CA LEU A 409 9.84 -16.10 -6.30
C LEU A 409 11.14 -15.62 -6.92
N LEU A 410 11.33 -14.31 -7.01
CA LEU A 410 12.47 -13.67 -7.67
C LEU A 410 13.85 -14.19 -7.20
N PRO A 411 14.09 -14.49 -5.90
CA PRO A 411 15.36 -15.07 -5.47
C PRO A 411 15.65 -16.47 -6.03
N ASN A 412 14.64 -17.18 -6.53
CA ASN A 412 14.71 -18.55 -7.02
C ASN A 412 14.68 -18.66 -8.55
N LEU A 413 14.71 -17.53 -9.29
CA LEU A 413 14.67 -17.52 -10.77
C LEU A 413 16.06 -17.55 -11.42
N ALA A 414 17.08 -18.00 -10.69
CA ALA A 414 18.42 -18.13 -11.25
C ALA A 414 18.39 -19.02 -12.51
N GLY A 415 18.95 -18.53 -13.62
CA GLY A 415 18.96 -19.25 -14.90
C GLY A 415 17.74 -19.00 -15.81
N LEU A 416 16.83 -18.09 -15.44
CA LEU A 416 15.85 -17.51 -16.37
C LEU A 416 16.37 -16.19 -16.95
N HIS A 417 15.98 -15.86 -18.18
CA HIS A 417 16.24 -14.54 -18.75
C HIS A 417 15.10 -13.60 -18.40
N LEU A 418 15.35 -12.66 -17.49
CA LEU A 418 14.34 -11.71 -17.03
C LEU A 418 14.24 -10.54 -18.01
N ARG A 419 13.08 -10.42 -18.67
CA ARG A 419 12.85 -9.49 -19.77
C ARG A 419 12.27 -8.17 -19.28
N HIS A 420 10.98 -8.15 -18.95
CA HIS A 420 10.31 -6.93 -18.51
C HIS A 420 9.56 -7.13 -17.20
N ILE A 421 9.37 -6.04 -16.47
CA ILE A 421 8.52 -6.01 -15.27
C ILE A 421 7.56 -4.83 -15.30
N VAL A 422 6.32 -5.10 -14.89
CA VAL A 422 5.27 -4.11 -14.67
C VAL A 422 4.79 -4.26 -13.23
N THR A 423 4.70 -3.15 -12.50
CA THR A 423 4.09 -3.12 -11.16
C THR A 423 3.26 -1.86 -11.01
N ALA A 424 2.28 -1.86 -10.11
CA ALA A 424 1.44 -0.69 -9.84
C ALA A 424 2.22 0.58 -9.43
N ARG A 425 3.46 0.44 -8.94
CA ARG A 425 4.30 1.58 -8.52
C ARG A 425 5.56 1.67 -9.40
N PRO A 426 5.79 2.77 -10.12
CA PRO A 426 6.95 2.92 -11.03
C PRO A 426 8.31 2.71 -10.36
N ASN A 427 8.52 3.33 -9.19
CA ASN A 427 9.74 3.18 -8.42
C ASN A 427 10.01 1.73 -7.99
N ASN A 428 8.96 0.96 -7.66
CA ASN A 428 9.09 -0.46 -7.34
C ASN A 428 9.45 -1.28 -8.59
N ALA A 429 8.81 -1.01 -9.74
CA ALA A 429 9.15 -1.67 -10.99
C ALA A 429 10.62 -1.45 -11.36
N ARG A 430 11.10 -0.20 -11.30
CA ARG A 430 12.51 0.15 -11.52
C ARG A 430 13.44 -0.54 -10.52
N ASN A 431 13.14 -0.45 -9.22
CA ASN A 431 13.99 -1.06 -8.19
C ASN A 431 14.13 -2.58 -8.35
N VAL A 432 13.02 -3.27 -8.62
CA VAL A 432 13.04 -4.72 -8.84
C VAL A 432 13.76 -5.07 -10.14
N ALA A 433 13.54 -4.30 -11.22
CA ALA A 433 14.24 -4.49 -12.47
C ALA A 433 15.76 -4.42 -12.27
N ASP A 434 16.22 -3.41 -11.54
CA ASP A 434 17.63 -3.15 -11.26
C ASP A 434 18.25 -4.25 -10.41
N LYS A 435 17.55 -4.65 -9.35
CA LYS A 435 18.02 -5.62 -8.36
C LYS A 435 18.15 -7.04 -8.91
N TYR A 436 17.22 -7.45 -9.77
CA TYR A 436 17.19 -8.82 -10.30
C TYR A 436 17.68 -8.92 -11.75
N GLY A 437 18.06 -7.79 -12.37
CA GLY A 437 18.64 -7.78 -13.71
C GLY A 437 17.65 -7.95 -14.85
N PHE A 438 16.44 -7.38 -14.72
CA PHE A 438 15.50 -7.30 -15.85
C PHE A 438 16.05 -6.38 -16.94
N ALA A 439 15.74 -6.68 -18.21
CA ALA A 439 16.11 -5.84 -19.34
C ALA A 439 15.39 -4.48 -19.35
N GLY A 440 14.22 -4.38 -18.71
CA GLY A 440 13.51 -3.11 -18.55
C GLY A 440 12.30 -3.17 -17.62
N ALA A 441 11.79 -1.98 -17.30
CA ALA A 441 10.52 -1.77 -16.60
C ALA A 441 9.56 -1.03 -17.53
N LEU A 442 8.34 -1.54 -17.67
CA LEU A 442 7.31 -1.02 -18.58
C LEU A 442 6.17 -0.34 -17.81
N SER A 443 5.38 0.45 -18.52
CA SER A 443 4.22 1.21 -18.00
C SER A 443 2.87 0.53 -18.24
N SER A 444 2.82 -0.52 -19.05
CA SER A 444 1.57 -1.21 -19.42
C SER A 444 1.78 -2.72 -19.50
N VAL A 445 0.75 -3.48 -19.15
CA VAL A 445 0.77 -4.95 -19.25
C VAL A 445 0.63 -5.37 -20.71
N GLU A 446 -0.11 -4.59 -21.49
CA GLU A 446 -0.35 -4.78 -22.91
C GLU A 446 0.97 -4.82 -23.70
N GLU A 447 1.89 -3.87 -23.43
CA GLU A 447 3.23 -3.89 -24.03
C GLU A 447 4.06 -5.10 -23.62
N LEU A 448 3.95 -5.54 -22.36
CA LEU A 448 4.66 -6.72 -21.85
C LEU A 448 4.17 -7.98 -22.57
N LEU A 449 2.86 -8.11 -22.80
CA LEU A 449 2.26 -9.25 -23.49
C LEU A 449 2.54 -9.24 -25.00
N ALA A 450 2.62 -8.04 -25.60
CA ALA A 450 2.96 -7.86 -27.01
C ALA A 450 4.45 -8.12 -27.33
N ASP A 451 5.34 -8.22 -26.34
CA ASP A 451 6.76 -8.52 -26.59
C ASP A 451 6.94 -9.95 -27.12
N GLU A 452 7.23 -10.06 -28.42
CA GLU A 452 7.51 -11.33 -29.11
C GLU A 452 8.73 -12.07 -28.53
N HIS A 453 9.66 -11.37 -27.88
CA HIS A 453 10.86 -11.97 -27.28
C HIS A 453 10.58 -12.56 -25.89
N CYS A 454 9.40 -12.30 -25.31
CA CYS A 454 8.95 -12.88 -24.06
C CYS A 454 8.11 -14.13 -24.37
N ASN A 455 8.40 -15.26 -23.74
CA ASN A 455 7.60 -16.48 -23.90
C ASN A 455 6.92 -16.93 -22.60
N THR A 456 7.22 -16.29 -21.47
CA THR A 456 6.73 -16.68 -20.15
C THR A 456 6.35 -15.46 -19.32
N VAL A 457 5.19 -15.50 -18.67
CA VAL A 457 4.67 -14.43 -17.81
C VAL A 457 4.45 -14.96 -16.40
N PHE A 458 4.98 -14.25 -15.42
CA PHE A 458 4.70 -14.47 -14.00
C PHE A 458 3.66 -13.46 -13.53
N VAL A 459 2.56 -13.94 -12.97
CA VAL A 459 1.48 -13.14 -12.38
C VAL A 459 1.56 -13.27 -10.86
N ALA A 460 2.02 -12.21 -10.20
CA ALA A 460 2.18 -12.13 -8.75
C ALA A 460 1.58 -10.82 -8.20
N THR A 461 0.33 -10.56 -8.60
CA THR A 461 -0.47 -9.39 -8.24
C THR A 461 -1.40 -9.69 -7.06
N ARG A 462 -2.40 -8.83 -6.81
CA ARG A 462 -3.53 -9.15 -5.92
C ARG A 462 -4.48 -10.11 -6.65
N HIS A 463 -5.23 -10.90 -5.87
CA HIS A 463 -5.95 -12.07 -6.38
C HIS A 463 -7.00 -11.71 -7.45
N ASP A 464 -7.66 -10.57 -7.30
CA ASP A 464 -8.67 -9.99 -8.21
C ASP A 464 -8.19 -9.82 -9.65
N THR A 465 -6.89 -9.60 -9.82
CA THR A 465 -6.33 -9.38 -11.16
C THR A 465 -5.72 -10.63 -11.79
N HIS A 466 -5.70 -11.77 -11.08
CA HIS A 466 -5.06 -12.99 -11.57
C HIS A 466 -5.73 -13.50 -12.85
N ALA A 467 -7.06 -13.66 -12.83
CA ALA A 467 -7.79 -14.22 -13.96
C ALA A 467 -7.60 -13.38 -15.24
N GLN A 468 -7.75 -12.06 -15.13
CA GLN A 468 -7.52 -11.12 -16.24
C GLN A 468 -6.14 -11.32 -16.87
N TYR A 469 -5.08 -11.31 -16.07
CA TYR A 469 -3.71 -11.40 -16.60
C TYR A 469 -3.36 -12.80 -17.10
N VAL A 470 -3.86 -13.86 -16.47
CA VAL A 470 -3.72 -15.25 -16.94
C VAL A 470 -4.37 -15.41 -18.31
N LEU A 471 -5.62 -14.97 -18.46
CA LEU A 471 -6.35 -15.05 -19.73
C LEU A 471 -5.65 -14.26 -20.83
N ALA A 472 -5.23 -13.03 -20.55
CA ALA A 472 -4.54 -12.19 -21.52
C ALA A 472 -3.20 -12.83 -21.98
N ALA A 473 -2.43 -13.39 -21.05
CA ALA A 473 -1.15 -14.04 -21.37
C ALA A 473 -1.34 -15.35 -22.16
N LEU A 474 -2.32 -16.19 -21.79
CA LEU A 474 -2.63 -17.42 -22.51
C LEU A 474 -3.14 -17.15 -23.93
N ARG A 475 -3.97 -16.11 -24.12
CA ARG A 475 -4.43 -15.65 -25.45
C ARG A 475 -3.29 -15.15 -26.32
N ALA A 476 -2.28 -14.53 -25.72
CA ALA A 476 -1.04 -14.15 -26.39
C ALA A 476 -0.05 -15.33 -26.61
N GLY A 477 -0.47 -16.57 -26.31
CA GLY A 477 0.34 -17.78 -26.49
C GLY A 477 1.54 -17.89 -25.56
N LYS A 478 1.56 -17.15 -24.44
CA LYS A 478 2.66 -17.16 -23.47
C LYS A 478 2.45 -18.29 -22.46
N ASN A 479 3.55 -18.87 -21.96
CA ASN A 479 3.51 -19.69 -20.76
C ASN A 479 3.20 -18.80 -19.55
N VAL A 480 2.43 -19.30 -18.58
CA VAL A 480 1.95 -18.53 -17.44
C VAL A 480 2.26 -19.28 -16.15
N PHE A 481 2.98 -18.61 -15.24
CA PHE A 481 3.04 -18.97 -13.83
C PHE A 481 2.21 -17.94 -13.07
N VAL A 482 1.23 -18.37 -12.28
CA VAL A 482 0.40 -17.49 -11.47
C VAL A 482 0.45 -17.90 -10.01
N GLU A 483 0.62 -16.94 -9.11
CA GLU A 483 0.50 -17.20 -7.68
C GLU A 483 -0.91 -17.63 -7.30
N LYS A 484 -1.05 -18.41 -6.23
CA LYS A 484 -2.37 -18.86 -5.78
C LYS A 484 -3.16 -17.72 -5.12
N PRO A 485 -4.50 -17.68 -5.26
CA PRO A 485 -5.35 -18.60 -6.03
C PRO A 485 -5.31 -18.30 -7.54
N LEU A 486 -5.72 -19.25 -8.38
CA LEU A 486 -5.75 -19.02 -9.84
C LEU A 486 -6.69 -17.88 -10.26
N CYS A 487 -7.82 -17.74 -9.57
CA CYS A 487 -8.88 -16.77 -9.86
C CYS A 487 -9.76 -16.57 -8.61
N LEU A 488 -10.63 -15.57 -8.62
CA LEU A 488 -11.55 -15.28 -7.53
C LEU A 488 -12.93 -15.90 -7.71
N HIS A 489 -13.35 -16.13 -8.95
CA HIS A 489 -14.71 -16.56 -9.25
C HIS A 489 -14.78 -17.87 -10.06
N PRO A 490 -15.83 -18.70 -9.87
CA PRO A 490 -15.98 -19.96 -10.62
C PRO A 490 -16.11 -19.80 -12.14
N ASP A 491 -16.77 -18.75 -12.61
CA ASP A 491 -16.90 -18.41 -14.03
C ASP A 491 -15.55 -18.04 -14.66
N GLU A 492 -14.68 -17.35 -13.92
CA GLU A 492 -13.28 -17.11 -14.33
C GLU A 492 -12.52 -18.43 -14.46
N LEU A 493 -12.72 -19.40 -13.55
CA LEU A 493 -12.08 -20.71 -13.62
C LEU A 493 -12.46 -21.47 -14.89
N GLU A 494 -13.75 -21.47 -15.24
CA GLU A 494 -14.27 -22.10 -16.46
C GLU A 494 -13.67 -21.44 -17.71
N GLU A 495 -13.59 -20.10 -17.71
CA GLU A 495 -13.00 -19.37 -18.82
C GLU A 495 -11.50 -19.68 -18.97
N ILE A 496 -10.75 -19.70 -17.86
CA ILE A 496 -9.33 -20.06 -17.85
C ILE A 496 -9.13 -21.47 -18.36
N ALA A 497 -9.94 -22.44 -17.92
CA ALA A 497 -9.84 -23.82 -18.37
C ALA A 497 -10.03 -23.95 -19.89
N ARG A 498 -11.05 -23.28 -20.43
CA ARG A 498 -11.32 -23.24 -21.88
C ARG A 498 -10.17 -22.61 -22.66
N VAL A 499 -9.65 -21.47 -22.21
CA VAL A 499 -8.55 -20.77 -22.89
C VAL A 499 -7.24 -21.53 -22.77
N ALA A 500 -6.92 -22.09 -21.60
CA ALA A 500 -5.71 -22.88 -21.39
C ALA A 500 -5.68 -24.14 -22.24
N ALA A 501 -6.82 -24.81 -22.42
CA ALA A 501 -6.93 -26.00 -23.28
C ALA A 501 -6.67 -25.70 -24.78
N GLN A 502 -6.88 -24.45 -25.21
CA GLN A 502 -6.69 -24.00 -26.60
C GLN A 502 -5.37 -23.25 -26.81
N SER A 503 -4.68 -22.86 -25.74
CA SER A 503 -3.43 -22.11 -25.81
C SER A 503 -2.24 -23.00 -26.17
N ALA A 504 -1.28 -22.44 -26.91
CA ALA A 504 0.05 -23.05 -27.07
C ALA A 504 0.91 -22.90 -25.80
N GLY A 505 0.52 -22.00 -24.88
CA GLY A 505 1.19 -21.74 -23.63
C GLY A 505 0.81 -22.73 -22.53
N ARG A 506 1.75 -22.97 -21.60
CA ARG A 506 1.52 -23.76 -20.38
C ARG A 506 0.93 -22.90 -19.28
N LEU A 507 0.08 -23.45 -18.43
CA LEU A 507 -0.40 -22.81 -17.21
C LEU A 507 0.13 -23.55 -15.98
N MET A 508 0.67 -22.82 -15.02
CA MET A 508 1.07 -23.32 -13.71
C MET A 508 0.57 -22.38 -12.61
N VAL A 509 -0.02 -22.96 -11.56
CA VAL A 509 -0.34 -22.25 -10.32
C VAL A 509 0.74 -22.55 -9.29
N GLY A 510 1.09 -21.56 -8.46
CA GLY A 510 2.08 -21.65 -7.37
C GLY A 510 1.71 -22.58 -6.21
N PHE A 511 1.26 -23.81 -6.50
CA PHE A 511 1.02 -24.88 -5.53
C PHE A 511 2.32 -25.55 -5.07
N ASN A 512 3.25 -24.73 -4.60
CA ASN A 512 4.62 -25.09 -4.23
C ASN A 512 4.78 -26.27 -3.27
N ARG A 513 3.80 -26.58 -2.41
CA ARG A 513 3.89 -27.71 -1.45
C ARG A 513 4.07 -29.07 -2.14
N ARG A 514 3.56 -29.25 -3.36
CA ARG A 514 3.79 -30.46 -4.17
C ARG A 514 5.26 -30.70 -4.45
N PHE A 515 6.00 -29.62 -4.70
CA PHE A 515 7.41 -29.65 -5.12
C PHE A 515 8.38 -29.63 -3.94
N SER A 516 7.89 -29.56 -2.71
CA SER A 516 8.74 -29.69 -1.53
C SER A 516 9.51 -31.02 -1.56
N PRO A 517 10.83 -31.00 -1.32
CA PRO A 517 11.61 -32.22 -1.11
C PRO A 517 11.07 -33.12 0.01
N VAL A 518 10.33 -32.56 0.98
CA VAL A 518 9.66 -33.32 2.04
C VAL A 518 8.44 -34.06 1.49
N THR A 519 7.63 -33.38 0.69
CA THR A 519 6.45 -33.98 0.03
C THR A 519 6.88 -35.04 -0.98
N ASP A 520 7.89 -34.77 -1.80
CA ASP A 520 8.43 -35.74 -2.76
C ASP A 520 8.93 -37.01 -2.06
N GLY A 521 9.68 -36.86 -0.96
CA GLY A 521 10.12 -37.98 -0.12
C GLY A 521 8.94 -38.78 0.44
N LEU A 522 7.93 -38.09 0.99
CA LEU A 522 6.72 -38.72 1.51
C LEU A 522 5.95 -39.47 0.41
N LYS A 523 5.74 -38.83 -0.75
CA LYS A 523 4.97 -39.39 -1.87
C LYS A 523 5.60 -40.68 -2.40
N LYS A 524 6.94 -40.78 -2.43
CA LYS A 524 7.68 -42.00 -2.81
C LYS A 524 7.49 -43.16 -1.85
N GLU A 525 7.18 -42.90 -0.59
CA GLU A 525 6.89 -43.95 0.40
C GLU A 525 5.43 -44.41 0.37
N LEU A 526 4.52 -43.60 -0.16
CA LEU A 526 3.11 -43.94 -0.31
C LEU A 526 2.90 -44.91 -1.48
N LYS A 527 2.03 -45.89 -1.28
CA LYS A 527 1.59 -46.84 -2.32
C LYS A 527 0.41 -46.22 -3.08
N PRO A 528 0.53 -45.94 -4.40
CA PRO A 528 -0.49 -45.18 -5.15
C PRO A 528 -1.89 -45.83 -5.19
N SER A 529 -1.96 -47.16 -5.15
CA SER A 529 -3.22 -47.93 -5.24
C SER A 529 -3.94 -48.14 -3.91
N ARG A 530 -3.44 -47.56 -2.81
CA ARG A 530 -4.02 -47.78 -1.47
C ARG A 530 -4.49 -46.45 -0.86
N PRO A 531 -5.63 -46.45 -0.14
CA PRO A 531 -6.14 -45.26 0.53
C PRO A 531 -5.12 -44.67 1.52
N VAL A 532 -5.11 -43.35 1.66
CA VAL A 532 -4.35 -42.64 2.70
C VAL A 532 -5.31 -41.86 3.61
N SER A 533 -4.98 -41.79 4.90
CA SER A 533 -5.64 -40.90 5.85
C SER A 533 -4.71 -39.72 6.15
N MET A 534 -5.22 -38.51 5.98
CA MET A 534 -4.45 -37.28 6.15
C MET A 534 -5.12 -36.35 7.18
N HIS A 535 -4.34 -35.79 8.08
CA HIS A 535 -4.77 -34.73 8.99
C HIS A 535 -3.81 -33.55 8.87
N TYR A 536 -4.30 -32.41 8.39
CA TYR A 536 -3.52 -31.22 8.14
C TYR A 536 -4.02 -30.07 9.00
N GLN A 537 -3.21 -29.64 9.96
CA GLN A 537 -3.48 -28.48 10.78
C GLN A 537 -2.68 -27.26 10.30
N ILE A 538 -3.38 -26.14 10.13
CA ILE A 538 -2.82 -24.86 9.73
C ILE A 538 -3.15 -23.81 10.78
N ASN A 539 -2.10 -23.30 11.44
CA ASN A 539 -2.17 -22.18 12.36
C ASN A 539 -1.80 -20.89 11.63
N ALA A 540 -2.79 -20.32 10.96
CA ALA A 540 -2.60 -19.20 10.05
C ALA A 540 -2.47 -17.85 10.77
N GLY A 541 -2.97 -17.77 12.01
CA GLY A 541 -2.93 -16.61 12.91
C GLY A 541 -3.78 -15.42 12.43
N ALA A 542 -4.09 -14.47 13.31
CA ALA A 542 -5.05 -13.41 12.97
C ALA A 542 -4.47 -12.36 12.00
N LEU A 543 -5.33 -11.86 11.11
CA LEU A 543 -5.09 -10.67 10.30
C LEU A 543 -5.97 -9.51 10.82
N PRO A 544 -5.56 -8.25 10.63
CA PRO A 544 -6.44 -7.10 10.86
C PRO A 544 -7.72 -7.19 10.03
N ALA A 545 -8.84 -6.72 10.58
CA ALA A 545 -10.15 -6.80 9.92
C ALA A 545 -10.19 -6.04 8.58
N ASP A 546 -9.41 -4.97 8.45
CA ASP A 546 -9.26 -4.12 7.27
C ASP A 546 -8.22 -4.66 6.26
N HIS A 547 -7.66 -5.84 6.49
CA HIS A 547 -6.70 -6.42 5.57
C HIS A 547 -7.36 -6.82 4.24
N TRP A 548 -6.76 -6.43 3.11
CA TRP A 548 -7.30 -6.63 1.75
C TRP A 548 -7.73 -8.08 1.41
N VAL A 549 -7.18 -9.09 2.09
CA VAL A 549 -7.57 -10.49 1.91
C VAL A 549 -9.03 -10.74 2.31
N HIS A 550 -9.54 -10.00 3.29
CA HIS A 550 -10.92 -10.10 3.75
C HIS A 550 -11.91 -9.36 2.86
N ASP A 551 -11.44 -8.48 1.96
CA ASP A 551 -12.30 -7.87 0.96
C ASP A 551 -12.70 -8.94 -0.08
N PRO A 552 -14.01 -9.23 -0.24
CA PRO A 552 -14.48 -10.23 -1.19
C PRO A 552 -14.11 -9.91 -2.64
N LYS A 553 -13.99 -8.62 -3.01
CA LYS A 553 -13.66 -8.21 -4.38
C LYS A 553 -12.18 -8.33 -4.70
N THR A 554 -11.31 -8.10 -3.71
CA THR A 554 -9.85 -8.05 -3.93
C THR A 554 -9.14 -9.33 -3.50
N GLY A 555 -9.56 -9.88 -2.36
CA GLY A 555 -8.88 -10.95 -1.64
C GLY A 555 -9.57 -12.30 -1.71
N GLY A 556 -10.90 -12.33 -1.69
CA GLY A 556 -11.71 -13.54 -1.74
C GLY A 556 -11.65 -14.42 -0.48
N GLY A 557 -11.08 -13.93 0.61
CA GLY A 557 -10.95 -14.67 1.87
C GLY A 557 -9.75 -15.61 1.92
N ARG A 558 -9.45 -16.12 3.12
CA ARG A 558 -8.23 -16.93 3.33
C ARG A 558 -8.40 -18.38 2.92
N ILE A 559 -9.63 -18.89 2.91
CA ILE A 559 -9.90 -20.23 2.40
C ILE A 559 -9.55 -20.30 0.91
N LEU A 560 -10.05 -19.35 0.11
CA LEU A 560 -9.67 -19.23 -1.29
C LEU A 560 -8.19 -18.91 -1.46
N GLY A 561 -7.69 -17.93 -0.72
CA GLY A 561 -6.35 -17.38 -0.90
C GLY A 561 -5.21 -18.20 -0.30
N GLU A 562 -5.43 -19.08 0.67
CA GLU A 562 -4.37 -19.87 1.33
C GLU A 562 -4.76 -21.34 1.49
N ALA A 563 -6.01 -21.68 1.83
CA ALA A 563 -6.40 -23.07 2.04
C ALA A 563 -6.45 -23.91 0.76
N CYS A 564 -6.67 -23.28 -0.40
CA CYS A 564 -6.56 -23.91 -1.73
C CYS A 564 -5.24 -24.70 -1.90
N HIS A 565 -4.18 -24.21 -1.27
CA HIS A 565 -2.87 -24.81 -1.27
C HIS A 565 -2.80 -26.17 -0.53
N PHE A 566 -3.55 -26.29 0.56
CA PHE A 566 -3.58 -27.51 1.38
C PHE A 566 -4.57 -28.52 0.81
N ILE A 567 -5.65 -28.02 0.20
CA ILE A 567 -6.58 -28.83 -0.60
C ILE A 567 -5.84 -29.48 -1.76
N ASP A 568 -5.08 -28.70 -2.53
CA ASP A 568 -4.25 -29.21 -3.62
C ASP A 568 -3.24 -30.26 -3.14
N LEU A 569 -2.54 -30.01 -2.03
CA LEU A 569 -1.59 -30.98 -1.49
C LEU A 569 -2.26 -32.31 -1.09
N ALA A 570 -3.47 -32.25 -0.50
CA ALA A 570 -4.22 -33.46 -0.13
C ALA A 570 -4.64 -34.25 -1.38
N ILE A 571 -5.09 -33.57 -2.43
CA ILE A 571 -5.40 -34.18 -3.74
C ILE A 571 -4.14 -34.84 -4.31
N PHE A 572 -3.02 -34.12 -4.33
CA PHE A 572 -1.74 -34.63 -4.82
C PHE A 572 -1.28 -35.88 -4.08
N LEU A 573 -1.26 -35.86 -2.74
CA LEU A 573 -0.80 -36.99 -1.93
C LEU A 573 -1.72 -38.20 -2.06
N SER A 574 -3.04 -38.00 -2.12
CA SER A 574 -4.00 -39.07 -2.35
C SER A 574 -3.93 -39.68 -3.75
N GLY A 575 -3.49 -38.89 -4.75
CA GLY A 575 -3.50 -39.30 -6.16
C GLY A 575 -4.90 -39.56 -6.71
N SER A 576 -5.92 -38.90 -6.16
CA SER A 576 -7.32 -39.16 -6.49
C SER A 576 -8.18 -37.89 -6.44
N LYS A 577 -9.25 -37.87 -7.23
CA LYS A 577 -10.25 -36.81 -7.20
C LYS A 577 -11.06 -36.86 -5.91
N VAL A 578 -11.57 -35.71 -5.50
CA VAL A 578 -12.50 -35.56 -4.38
C VAL A 578 -13.88 -36.05 -4.82
N GLN A 579 -14.46 -36.96 -4.04
CA GLN A 579 -15.81 -37.49 -4.19
C GLN A 579 -16.84 -36.66 -3.41
N SER A 580 -16.52 -36.25 -2.17
CA SER A 580 -17.43 -35.47 -1.34
C SER A 580 -16.67 -34.54 -0.40
N ILE A 581 -17.31 -33.43 -0.04
CA ILE A 581 -16.78 -32.36 0.81
C ILE A 581 -17.75 -32.18 1.97
N GLN A 582 -17.22 -31.94 3.17
CA GLN A 582 -17.99 -31.44 4.32
C GLN A 582 -17.18 -30.32 4.96
N VAL A 583 -17.83 -29.23 5.35
CA VAL A 583 -17.17 -28.09 5.96
C VAL A 583 -17.94 -27.61 7.18
N THR A 584 -17.22 -27.18 8.20
CA THR A 584 -17.80 -26.45 9.32
C THR A 584 -16.86 -25.31 9.71
N SER A 585 -17.41 -24.16 10.08
CA SER A 585 -16.64 -22.99 10.48
C SER A 585 -16.96 -22.55 11.90
N LEU A 586 -16.02 -21.83 12.50
CA LEU A 586 -16.24 -21.14 13.76
C LEU A 586 -17.02 -19.85 13.47
N GLY A 587 -18.32 -19.84 13.76
CA GLY A 587 -19.25 -18.73 13.48
C GLY A 587 -19.07 -17.51 14.39
N THR A 588 -17.92 -16.85 14.35
CA THR A 588 -17.59 -15.74 15.27
C THR A 588 -17.87 -14.33 14.72
N SER A 589 -18.10 -14.14 13.43
CA SER A 589 -18.49 -12.84 12.83
C SER A 589 -19.08 -13.00 11.43
N PRO A 590 -20.12 -12.22 11.03
CA PRO A 590 -20.63 -12.23 9.66
C PRO A 590 -19.52 -11.88 8.65
N GLY A 591 -19.30 -12.74 7.66
CA GLY A 591 -18.46 -12.44 6.49
C GLY A 591 -16.98 -12.85 6.55
N VAL A 592 -16.47 -13.39 7.67
CA VAL A 592 -15.08 -13.90 7.75
C VAL A 592 -15.04 -15.30 8.37
N GLU A 593 -15.25 -16.32 7.55
CA GLU A 593 -15.24 -17.73 7.95
C GLU A 593 -13.87 -18.38 7.75
N ASP A 594 -12.83 -17.70 8.24
CA ASP A 594 -11.43 -18.10 8.06
C ASP A 594 -10.90 -19.00 9.20
N THR A 595 -11.79 -19.57 10.01
CA THR A 595 -11.49 -20.69 10.91
C THR A 595 -12.45 -21.83 10.60
N ALA A 596 -11.95 -22.88 9.97
CA ALA A 596 -12.78 -23.93 9.39
C ALA A 596 -12.12 -25.31 9.48
N ALA A 597 -12.95 -26.34 9.57
CA ALA A 597 -12.58 -27.73 9.41
C ALA A 597 -13.18 -28.25 8.10
N ILE A 598 -12.32 -28.71 7.19
CA ILE A 598 -12.68 -29.19 5.85
C ILE A 598 -12.39 -30.70 5.80
N VAL A 599 -13.39 -31.50 5.49
CA VAL A 599 -13.26 -32.96 5.31
C VAL A 599 -13.43 -33.29 3.84
N LEU A 600 -12.42 -33.93 3.25
CA LEU A 600 -12.41 -34.37 1.86
C LEU A 600 -12.40 -35.90 1.83
N LYS A 601 -13.37 -36.50 1.13
CA LYS A 601 -13.36 -37.92 0.79
C LYS A 601 -12.95 -38.06 -0.67
N MET A 602 -11.96 -38.90 -0.95
CA MET A 602 -11.46 -39.15 -2.30
C MET A 602 -12.13 -40.37 -2.93
N VAL A 603 -12.14 -40.44 -4.26
CA VAL A 603 -12.72 -41.56 -5.03
C VAL A 603 -12.03 -42.90 -4.70
N ASN A 604 -10.71 -42.89 -4.49
CA ASN A 604 -9.96 -44.09 -4.11
C ASN A 604 -10.13 -44.50 -2.64
N GLY A 605 -11.03 -43.85 -1.88
CA GLY A 605 -11.28 -44.12 -0.47
C GLY A 605 -10.35 -43.39 0.50
N SER A 606 -9.38 -42.61 0.02
CA SER A 606 -8.56 -41.75 0.89
C SER A 606 -9.42 -40.66 1.56
N VAL A 607 -8.97 -40.18 2.71
CA VAL A 607 -9.65 -39.11 3.46
C VAL A 607 -8.63 -38.07 3.88
N ALA A 608 -9.00 -36.79 3.79
CA ALA A 608 -8.23 -35.68 4.34
C ALA A 608 -9.10 -34.83 5.26
N VAL A 609 -8.56 -34.45 6.42
CA VAL A 609 -9.14 -33.44 7.30
C VAL A 609 -8.18 -32.27 7.37
N ILE A 610 -8.62 -31.10 6.91
CA ILE A 610 -7.84 -29.85 6.90
C ILE A 610 -8.47 -28.91 7.92
N ASN A 611 -7.75 -28.66 9.01
CA ASN A 611 -8.14 -27.72 10.05
C ASN A 611 -7.36 -26.41 9.85
N TYR A 612 -8.07 -25.37 9.43
CA TYR A 612 -7.52 -24.04 9.18
C TYR A 612 -7.93 -23.09 10.31
N PHE A 613 -6.95 -22.54 11.03
CA PHE A 613 -7.18 -21.69 12.21
C PHE A 613 -6.61 -20.28 11.98
N SER A 614 -7.47 -19.29 11.79
CA SER A 614 -7.10 -17.87 11.82
C SER A 614 -6.96 -17.31 13.25
N ASN A 615 -7.40 -18.05 14.26
CA ASN A 615 -7.38 -17.66 15.67
C ASN A 615 -6.34 -18.41 16.52
N GLY A 616 -5.49 -19.24 15.91
CA GLY A 616 -4.56 -20.09 16.66
C GLY A 616 -3.43 -19.32 17.35
N HIS A 617 -2.92 -19.90 18.45
CA HIS A 617 -1.88 -19.27 19.27
C HIS A 617 -0.51 -19.29 18.56
N PRO A 618 0.28 -18.20 18.58
CA PRO A 618 1.53 -18.09 17.81
C PRO A 618 2.69 -19.00 18.29
N SER A 619 2.51 -19.74 19.39
CA SER A 619 3.51 -20.74 19.85
C SER A 619 3.42 -22.08 19.14
N LEU A 620 2.32 -22.34 18.42
CA LEU A 620 2.13 -23.58 17.66
C LEU A 620 2.81 -23.47 16.28
N PRO A 621 3.28 -24.60 15.71
CA PRO A 621 3.79 -24.62 14.34
C PRO A 621 2.73 -24.10 13.36
N LYS A 622 3.17 -23.45 12.27
CA LYS A 622 2.25 -22.90 11.27
C LYS A 622 1.54 -24.03 10.51
N GLU A 623 2.27 -25.09 10.17
CA GLU A 623 1.78 -26.21 9.36
C GLU A 623 2.18 -27.54 10.00
N ARG A 624 1.21 -28.43 10.22
CA ARG A 624 1.45 -29.81 10.65
C ARG A 624 0.60 -30.76 9.82
N LEU A 625 1.25 -31.58 9.01
CA LEU A 625 0.61 -32.61 8.19
C LEU A 625 0.95 -33.98 8.74
N GLU A 626 -0.08 -34.78 9.01
CA GLU A 626 0.02 -36.18 9.40
C GLU A 626 -0.58 -37.05 8.30
N VAL A 627 0.13 -38.12 7.93
CA VAL A 627 -0.31 -39.06 6.88
C VAL A 627 -0.17 -40.47 7.40
N GLN A 628 -1.18 -41.30 7.16
CA GLN A 628 -1.22 -42.70 7.56
C GLN A 628 -1.62 -43.60 6.38
N GLN A 629 -0.90 -44.71 6.21
CA GLN A 629 -1.20 -45.74 5.21
C GLN A 629 -0.61 -47.08 5.67
N ASP A 630 -1.38 -48.17 5.63
CA ASP A 630 -0.91 -49.54 5.92
C ASP A 630 -0.10 -49.67 7.24
N GLY A 631 -0.55 -49.03 8.33
CA GLY A 631 0.14 -49.06 9.63
C GLY A 631 1.42 -48.21 9.71
N GLN A 632 1.76 -47.48 8.65
CA GLN A 632 2.80 -46.47 8.66
C GLN A 632 2.22 -45.10 9.00
N PHE A 633 3.03 -44.26 9.66
CA PHE A 633 2.69 -42.88 10.01
C PHE A 633 3.83 -41.96 9.63
N TRP A 634 3.50 -40.82 9.02
CA TRP A 634 4.41 -39.72 8.76
C TRP A 634 3.87 -38.43 9.33
N GLN A 635 4.76 -37.61 9.90
CA GLN A 635 4.43 -36.26 10.35
C GLN A 635 5.41 -35.26 9.76
N VAL A 636 4.88 -34.26 9.08
CA VAL A 636 5.60 -33.09 8.57
C VAL A 636 5.24 -31.89 9.44
N GLU A 637 6.24 -31.25 10.03
CA GLU A 637 6.08 -30.01 10.81
C GLU A 637 6.83 -28.87 10.13
N ASP A 638 6.09 -27.83 9.72
CA ASP A 638 6.53 -26.60 9.04
C ASP A 638 7.41 -26.82 7.79
N PHE A 639 7.38 -28.01 7.20
CA PHE A 639 8.34 -28.45 6.17
C PHE A 639 9.81 -28.35 6.64
N LYS A 640 10.04 -28.41 7.96
CA LYS A 640 11.35 -28.40 8.62
C LYS A 640 11.68 -29.70 9.30
N LYS A 641 10.70 -30.53 9.61
CA LYS A 641 10.90 -31.84 10.26
C LYS A 641 10.00 -32.88 9.61
N LEU A 642 10.56 -34.06 9.38
CA LEU A 642 9.84 -35.25 8.96
C LEU A 642 10.06 -36.34 10.01
N ARG A 643 8.98 -36.94 10.48
CA ARG A 643 8.97 -38.09 11.38
C ARG A 643 8.30 -39.26 10.68
N LYS A 644 8.74 -40.47 11.04
CA LYS A 644 8.14 -41.72 10.58
C LYS A 644 8.02 -42.68 11.76
N ASN A 645 6.88 -43.35 11.90
CA ASN A 645 6.59 -44.41 12.87
C ASN A 645 7.04 -44.12 14.32
N GLY A 646 6.17 -43.45 15.09
CA GLY A 646 6.41 -43.04 16.48
C GLY A 646 6.84 -41.56 16.62
N LEU A 647 6.55 -40.95 17.76
CA LEU A 647 6.85 -39.53 18.05
C LEU A 647 8.28 -39.29 18.59
N GLY A 648 9.21 -40.20 18.32
CA GLY A 648 10.60 -40.20 18.83
C GLY A 648 11.49 -39.09 18.26
N LYS A 649 12.71 -39.38 17.79
CA LYS A 649 13.53 -38.37 17.09
C LYS A 649 13.04 -38.20 15.64
N PRO A 650 13.11 -36.99 15.03
CA PRO A 650 12.76 -36.83 13.63
C PRO A 650 13.66 -37.68 12.74
N LEU A 651 13.08 -38.28 11.70
CA LEU A 651 13.82 -38.97 10.64
C LEU A 651 14.75 -37.99 9.92
N LYS A 652 14.26 -36.78 9.67
CA LYS A 652 15.03 -35.69 9.06
C LYS A 652 14.60 -34.34 9.63
N THR A 653 15.59 -33.49 9.87
CA THR A 653 15.39 -32.09 10.26
C THR A 653 16.21 -31.22 9.34
N TRP A 654 15.59 -30.19 8.78
CA TRP A 654 16.24 -29.20 7.94
C TRP A 654 16.45 -27.90 8.70
N ALA A 655 17.56 -27.21 8.44
CA ALA A 655 17.84 -25.90 9.02
C ALA A 655 16.83 -24.83 8.54
N LYS A 656 16.32 -24.99 7.32
CA LYS A 656 15.33 -24.11 6.69
C LYS A 656 14.12 -24.89 6.20
N ALA A 657 12.96 -24.25 6.21
CA ALA A 657 11.73 -24.84 5.68
C ALA A 657 11.89 -25.13 4.19
N GLN A 658 11.63 -26.36 3.79
CA GLN A 658 11.73 -26.85 2.42
C GLN A 658 10.35 -26.79 1.77
N LYS A 659 9.83 -25.59 1.48
CA LYS A 659 8.43 -25.42 1.05
C LYS A 659 8.16 -25.66 -0.44
N GLY A 660 9.20 -25.82 -1.26
CA GLY A 660 9.09 -26.14 -2.69
C GLY A 660 9.10 -24.95 -3.65
N TYR A 661 9.41 -23.73 -3.18
CA TYR A 661 9.39 -22.53 -4.05
C TYR A 661 10.45 -22.56 -5.16
N GLY A 662 11.66 -23.05 -4.88
CA GLY A 662 12.68 -23.16 -5.92
C GLY A 662 12.39 -24.31 -6.87
N GLU A 663 11.95 -25.43 -6.29
CA GLU A 663 11.65 -26.67 -6.99
C GLU A 663 10.48 -26.53 -7.97
N GLU A 664 9.42 -25.81 -7.60
CA GLU A 664 8.28 -25.56 -8.51
C GLU A 664 8.68 -24.71 -9.72
N LEU A 665 9.50 -23.68 -9.48
CA LEU A 665 9.97 -22.76 -10.53
C LEU A 665 10.92 -23.47 -11.49
N GLN A 666 11.80 -24.30 -10.95
CA GLN A 666 12.69 -25.13 -11.74
C GLN A 666 11.91 -26.15 -12.58
N ALA A 667 10.93 -26.85 -11.98
CA ALA A 667 10.08 -27.79 -12.70
C ALA A 667 9.31 -27.12 -13.84
N PHE A 668 8.76 -25.92 -13.59
CA PHE A 668 8.08 -25.15 -14.63
C PHE A 668 9.02 -24.78 -15.77
N ALA A 669 10.17 -24.20 -15.44
CA ALA A 669 11.17 -23.80 -16.42
C ALA A 669 11.63 -25.01 -17.25
N ASP A 670 11.91 -26.14 -16.61
CA ASP A 670 12.36 -27.35 -17.30
C ASP A 670 11.29 -27.92 -18.23
N SER A 671 10.01 -27.87 -17.85
CA SER A 671 8.92 -28.28 -18.75
C SER A 671 8.89 -27.45 -20.04
N ILE A 672 9.14 -26.14 -19.92
CA ILE A 672 9.20 -25.22 -21.07
C ILE A 672 10.44 -25.53 -21.92
N ARG A 673 11.62 -25.68 -21.30
CA ARG A 673 12.88 -25.97 -22.00
C ARG A 673 12.82 -27.28 -22.79
N LYS A 674 12.17 -28.30 -22.24
CA LYS A 674 12.07 -29.65 -22.83
C LYS A 674 10.87 -29.82 -23.76
N GLY A 675 9.95 -28.87 -23.80
CA GLY A 675 8.71 -29.01 -24.55
C GLY A 675 7.71 -29.98 -23.90
N GLU A 676 7.88 -30.34 -22.62
CA GLU A 676 7.01 -31.23 -21.86
C GLU A 676 5.73 -30.50 -21.41
N PRO A 677 4.64 -31.20 -21.05
CA PRO A 677 3.47 -30.59 -20.41
C PRO A 677 3.82 -29.84 -19.11
N ALA A 678 2.96 -28.92 -18.68
CA ALA A 678 3.13 -28.25 -17.39
C ALA A 678 3.24 -29.28 -16.24
N PRO A 679 4.06 -29.01 -15.19
CA PRO A 679 4.26 -29.97 -14.10
C PRO A 679 3.00 -30.33 -13.31
N ILE A 680 1.98 -29.47 -13.36
CA ILE A 680 0.63 -29.78 -12.87
C ILE A 680 -0.30 -29.76 -14.08
N SER A 681 -1.06 -30.83 -14.28
CA SER A 681 -1.99 -30.91 -15.40
C SER A 681 -3.13 -29.89 -15.25
N LEU A 682 -3.69 -29.43 -16.38
CA LEU A 682 -4.84 -28.52 -16.37
C LEU A 682 -6.04 -29.13 -15.61
N GLU A 683 -6.24 -30.45 -15.74
CA GLU A 683 -7.28 -31.18 -15.03
C GLU A 683 -7.09 -31.12 -13.51
N GLU A 684 -5.87 -31.30 -13.01
CA GLU A 684 -5.58 -31.19 -11.58
C GLU A 684 -5.72 -29.76 -11.07
N LEU A 685 -5.22 -28.76 -11.82
CA LEU A 685 -5.36 -27.35 -11.44
C LEU A 685 -6.83 -26.95 -11.34
N TYR A 686 -7.62 -27.31 -12.35
CA TYR A 686 -9.06 -27.08 -12.36
C TYR A 686 -9.72 -27.78 -11.17
N HIS A 687 -9.40 -29.06 -10.94
CA HIS A 687 -10.01 -29.84 -9.86
C HIS A 687 -9.68 -29.25 -8.47
N SER A 688 -8.43 -28.85 -8.22
CA SER A 688 -8.02 -28.22 -6.94
C SER A 688 -8.76 -26.89 -6.69
N MET A 689 -8.90 -26.05 -7.73
CA MET A 689 -9.65 -24.79 -7.62
C MET A 689 -11.15 -25.01 -7.48
N TRP A 690 -11.72 -25.94 -8.26
CA TRP A 690 -13.13 -26.30 -8.19
C TRP A 690 -13.51 -26.83 -6.80
N VAL A 691 -12.71 -27.72 -6.21
CA VAL A 691 -12.90 -28.19 -4.82
C VAL A 691 -12.83 -27.02 -3.84
N THR A 692 -11.91 -26.08 -4.05
CA THR A 692 -11.81 -24.88 -3.20
C THR A 692 -13.08 -24.03 -3.28
N PHE A 693 -13.65 -23.83 -4.47
CA PHE A 693 -14.93 -23.14 -4.61
C PHE A 693 -16.08 -23.90 -3.96
N LYS A 694 -16.13 -25.24 -4.08
CA LYS A 694 -17.12 -26.05 -3.36
C LYS A 694 -17.00 -25.96 -1.84
N VAL A 695 -15.79 -25.86 -1.31
CA VAL A 695 -15.58 -25.59 0.12
C VAL A 695 -16.17 -24.23 0.50
N LEU A 696 -16.00 -23.19 -0.33
CA LEU A 696 -16.57 -21.87 -0.07
C LEU A 696 -18.10 -21.82 -0.19
N GLU A 697 -18.67 -22.62 -1.09
CA GLU A 697 -20.13 -22.78 -1.22
C GLU A 697 -20.71 -23.42 0.06
N GLU A 698 -20.14 -24.53 0.53
CA GLU A 698 -20.57 -25.22 1.76
C GLU A 698 -20.44 -24.36 3.03
N LEU A 699 -19.48 -23.45 3.07
CA LEU A 699 -19.35 -22.48 4.18
C LEU A 699 -20.52 -21.48 4.23
N LYS A 700 -21.10 -21.13 3.08
CA LYS A 700 -22.17 -20.13 3.00
C LYS A 700 -23.55 -20.68 3.39
N GLY A 701 -23.71 -22.00 3.53
CA GLY A 701 -24.98 -22.68 3.80
C GLY A 701 -25.69 -23.09 2.53
#